data_AF-A0A7W8QJF3-F1
#
_entry.id   AF-A0A7W8QJF3-F1
#
_cell.length_a   1.000
_cell.length_b   1.000
_cell.length_c   1.000
_cell.angle_alpha   90.00
_cell.angle_beta   90.00
_cell.angle_gamma   90.00
#
_symmetry.space_group_name_H-M   'P 1'
#
loop_
_entity.id
_entity.type
_entity.pdbx_description
1 polymer ?
#
loop_
_entity_poly.entity_id
_entity_poly.type
_entity_poly.pdbx_seq_one_letter_code
_entity_poly.pdbx_strand_id
1 'polypeptide(L)'
;MSETTEAMTDTSPFRALRDQLGAAAAEFAGAPAEILSGMVDDVDRALAEKLEIFPVCHHSPASALSMARRLREKRPKTIYLELCEDLRPLLEELRNCRLPVALQAFATDLDGFPPGAGPLSVVAPITEASAEYQAIAYALDDPGVELVLVDRSVDHVFQWDRPAHRQAEGPETAPEPPAGAGEDDADGEDGAAMHGGAVGVEIGDLRPRFAELEEHLLHHGRVRHWSEWWDQYVEQPLAGADYDTYRQVMVMVGSLFRRLAPSRGDRVAVDEDRERYMWTRIREHLAATGGDPGEAMYVCGAFHAASRVAEFGTEPDSEGFEITPRTGTSWLYGLIPSSHSAIEAQFGLAGGSVSIAAATWDKHLSAGGAEPFVLKGQKGARKRGRGRAEAPAAPAPAADRLTGFLSSPPVMNPLDEAELVGWCVDIVRLARRNGYLASTADAIAVYETSVLLAGMRNRARPTPYDFQDAAITCIEKDTVPGRRDVRRLCEILLGGDRIGEVGYEALPPLVQDVYDRLEPLGMPKRAGVHRVLIDLRAEPELERCSRLLWRLRRLLPGDVARPITGALELGERSLQESWDVALGRNQRALIELGYEGVTVEQVLEQRLRAAAWAPKATAASALEAVEEAVLLLDSPRLTEELGERAVQLLSTERTADGAPEVLRRFRRLLGHYRATEPALPKWCEAFVTTGFAHYCTMLPTSFTDEETGIRQVAAMLGFLLTMENTALALGCERTQLELAVKQSHPAEPAKTALLWAAENRLDLLPLAELRRRCAGLLDNPLVVPAFPQYLSGFVQALSPVPMLAPFVVEVISDAFARLPDRILLPWLPTLITTLREHAGEMVPVLLREAGRTFPAALDALDAWTPPWTEPEAPAADPVRAVPAGPVADLLTGHPAASDAVAALLGVEAEWPAAAPGAGAPAHPEAAALLDRHPVPAEAVAALLG
;
A
#
# COMPACT_ATOMS: atom_id res chain seq x y z
N MET A 1 -55.56 21.09 9.35
CA MET A 1 -54.85 20.63 8.13
C MET A 1 -55.74 20.57 6.89
N SER A 2 -57.08 20.43 6.96
CA SER A 2 -57.92 20.39 5.73
C SER A 2 -58.17 21.74 5.04
N GLU A 3 -58.25 22.87 5.76
CA GLU A 3 -58.68 24.14 5.13
C GLU A 3 -57.59 24.90 4.36
N THR A 4 -56.30 24.70 4.67
CA THR A 4 -55.18 25.35 3.96
C THR A 4 -54.80 24.63 2.67
N THR A 5 -54.98 23.31 2.60
CA THR A 5 -54.69 22.50 1.40
C THR A 5 -55.71 22.76 0.29
N GLU A 6 -56.98 23.01 0.62
CA GLU A 6 -58.01 23.37 -0.37
C GLU A 6 -57.73 24.72 -1.05
N ALA A 7 -57.16 25.71 -0.34
CA ALA A 7 -56.92 27.04 -0.91
C ALA A 7 -55.75 27.10 -1.92
N MET A 8 -54.73 26.24 -1.78
CA MET A 8 -53.62 26.15 -2.75
C MET A 8 -54.01 25.47 -4.07
N THR A 9 -55.09 24.69 -4.07
CA THR A 9 -55.47 23.89 -5.25
C THR A 9 -56.09 24.70 -6.40
N ASP A 10 -56.53 25.95 -6.18
CA ASP A 10 -57.24 26.77 -7.18
C ASP A 10 -56.34 27.61 -8.10
N THR A 11 -55.05 27.73 -7.78
CA THR A 11 -54.09 28.56 -8.53
C THR A 11 -52.89 27.80 -9.09
N SER A 12 -52.79 26.49 -8.85
CA SER A 12 -51.69 25.64 -9.34
C SER A 12 -51.68 25.52 -10.88
N PRO A 13 -50.52 25.72 -11.55
CA PRO A 13 -50.42 25.56 -13.00
C PRO A 13 -50.67 24.12 -13.46
N PHE A 14 -50.50 23.13 -12.59
CA PHE A 14 -50.62 21.70 -12.92
C PHE A 14 -52.00 21.08 -12.63
N ARG A 15 -53.02 21.89 -12.32
CA ARG A 15 -54.37 21.39 -11.97
C ARG A 15 -54.90 20.36 -12.97
N ALA A 16 -54.81 20.64 -14.27
CA ALA A 16 -55.32 19.73 -15.29
C ALA A 16 -54.61 18.36 -15.28
N LEU A 17 -53.29 18.36 -15.10
CA LEU A 17 -52.49 17.13 -14.96
C LEU A 17 -52.84 16.39 -13.67
N ARG A 18 -52.99 17.12 -12.57
CA ARG A 18 -53.40 16.58 -11.27
C ARG A 18 -54.76 15.90 -11.37
N ASP A 19 -55.74 16.54 -12.00
CA ASP A 19 -57.09 15.97 -12.19
C ASP A 19 -57.03 14.70 -13.05
N GLN A 20 -56.23 14.72 -14.12
CA GLN A 20 -56.04 13.55 -14.99
C GLN A 20 -55.39 12.38 -14.26
N LEU A 21 -54.30 12.63 -13.53
CA LEU A 21 -53.61 11.60 -12.76
C LEU A 21 -54.41 11.15 -11.54
N GLY A 22 -55.21 12.03 -10.94
CA GLY A 22 -56.15 11.71 -9.87
C GLY A 22 -57.29 10.81 -10.36
N ALA A 23 -57.82 11.07 -11.56
CA ALA A 23 -58.80 10.20 -12.20
C ALA A 23 -58.21 8.82 -12.52
N ALA A 24 -56.98 8.77 -13.05
CA ALA A 24 -56.27 7.51 -13.26
C ALA A 24 -55.98 6.79 -11.94
N ALA A 25 -55.54 7.52 -10.91
CA ALA A 25 -55.28 7.00 -9.57
C ALA A 25 -56.53 6.37 -8.94
N ALA A 26 -57.72 6.90 -9.21
CA ALA A 26 -58.99 6.33 -8.74
C ALA A 26 -59.32 4.95 -9.35
N GLU A 27 -58.70 4.58 -10.48
CA GLU A 27 -58.79 3.23 -11.05
C GLU A 27 -57.89 2.23 -10.30
N PHE A 28 -56.93 2.72 -9.51
CA PHE A 28 -56.03 1.92 -8.69
C PHE A 28 -56.40 2.02 -7.20
N ALA A 29 -56.05 1.00 -6.41
CA ALA A 29 -56.16 1.02 -4.96
C ALA A 29 -54.77 0.98 -4.31
N GLY A 30 -54.59 1.67 -3.18
CA GLY A 30 -53.35 1.64 -2.39
C GLY A 30 -52.20 2.42 -3.04
N ALA A 31 -50.97 1.89 -2.93
CA ALA A 31 -49.73 2.60 -3.26
C ALA A 31 -49.66 3.23 -4.68
N PRO A 32 -50.14 2.58 -5.77
CA PRO A 32 -50.10 3.20 -7.10
C PRO A 32 -50.90 4.51 -7.19
N ALA A 33 -52.03 4.61 -6.48
CA ALA A 33 -52.84 5.82 -6.44
C ALA A 33 -52.11 6.98 -5.71
N GLU A 34 -51.41 6.66 -4.61
CA GLU A 34 -50.57 7.62 -3.86
C GLU A 34 -49.33 8.08 -4.65
N ILE A 35 -48.77 7.21 -5.48
CA ILE A 35 -47.65 7.55 -6.35
C ILE A 35 -48.10 8.55 -7.42
N LEU A 36 -49.17 8.21 -8.15
CA LEU A 36 -49.67 9.01 -9.29
C LEU A 36 -50.17 10.39 -8.86
N SER A 37 -50.92 10.46 -7.77
CA SER A 37 -51.45 11.74 -7.25
C SER A 37 -50.33 12.65 -6.74
N GLY A 38 -49.40 12.10 -5.95
CA GLY A 38 -48.45 12.95 -5.24
C GLY A 38 -47.21 13.36 -6.04
N MET A 39 -46.89 12.72 -7.17
CA MET A 39 -45.70 13.13 -7.95
C MET A 39 -45.81 14.56 -8.50
N VAL A 40 -47.01 14.97 -8.92
CA VAL A 40 -47.27 16.34 -9.38
C VAL A 40 -47.26 17.32 -8.22
N ASP A 41 -47.73 16.92 -7.05
CA ASP A 41 -47.71 17.77 -5.86
C ASP A 41 -46.29 18.06 -5.38
N ASP A 42 -45.36 17.10 -5.51
CA ASP A 42 -43.94 17.36 -5.20
C ASP A 42 -43.31 18.33 -6.23
N VAL A 43 -43.70 18.26 -7.51
CA VAL A 43 -43.27 19.21 -8.54
C VAL A 43 -43.80 20.62 -8.23
N ASP A 44 -45.09 20.73 -7.92
CA ASP A 44 -45.74 21.99 -7.57
C ASP A 44 -45.10 22.62 -6.32
N ARG A 45 -44.85 21.81 -5.28
CA ARG A 45 -44.14 22.25 -4.06
C ARG A 45 -42.74 22.78 -4.37
N ALA A 46 -41.93 22.02 -5.11
CA ALA A 46 -40.55 22.43 -5.43
C ALA A 46 -40.49 23.69 -6.31
N LEU A 47 -41.50 23.94 -7.14
CA LEU A 47 -41.59 25.14 -7.99
C LEU A 47 -42.11 26.37 -7.22
N ALA A 48 -42.91 26.17 -6.18
CA ALA A 48 -43.42 27.24 -5.33
C ALA A 48 -42.36 27.86 -4.41
N GLU A 49 -41.26 27.13 -4.14
CA GLU A 49 -40.15 27.63 -3.33
C GLU A 49 -39.50 28.89 -3.91
N LYS A 50 -39.30 29.89 -3.04
CA LYS A 50 -38.64 31.16 -3.41
C LYS A 50 -37.17 30.93 -3.79
N LEU A 51 -36.50 30.05 -3.05
CA LEU A 51 -35.16 29.57 -3.40
C LEU A 51 -35.28 28.61 -4.58
N GLU A 52 -34.61 28.93 -5.69
CA GLU A 52 -34.72 28.09 -6.87
C GLU A 52 -33.94 26.78 -6.70
N ILE A 53 -34.67 25.68 -6.65
CA ILE A 53 -34.11 24.33 -6.59
C ILE A 53 -33.77 23.86 -8.01
N PHE A 54 -32.50 23.59 -8.25
CA PHE A 54 -31.96 23.00 -9.47
C PHE A 54 -31.70 21.50 -9.25
N PRO A 55 -32.53 20.61 -9.78
CA PRO A 55 -32.35 19.16 -9.63
C PRO A 55 -31.23 18.64 -10.54
N VAL A 56 -30.35 17.79 -10.02
CA VAL A 56 -29.23 17.18 -10.76
C VAL A 56 -29.25 15.65 -10.71
N CYS A 57 -28.65 15.04 -11.74
CA CYS A 57 -28.07 13.70 -11.68
C CYS A 57 -26.56 13.86 -11.82
N HIS A 58 -25.76 13.19 -10.99
CA HIS A 58 -24.31 13.32 -11.08
C HIS A 58 -23.78 12.73 -12.39
N HIS A 59 -22.76 13.39 -12.95
CA HIS A 59 -22.19 13.08 -14.27
C HIS A 59 -23.20 13.09 -15.44
N SER A 60 -24.28 13.86 -15.33
CA SER A 60 -25.30 14.04 -16.37
C SER A 60 -24.95 15.19 -17.33
N PRO A 61 -24.80 14.91 -18.65
CA PRO A 61 -24.67 15.95 -19.67
C PRO A 61 -25.89 16.89 -19.74
N ALA A 62 -27.11 16.37 -19.61
CA ALA A 62 -28.32 17.20 -19.61
C ALA A 62 -28.35 18.15 -18.41
N SER A 63 -28.01 17.66 -17.21
CA SER A 63 -27.88 18.52 -16.02
C SER A 63 -26.83 19.61 -16.22
N ALA A 64 -25.65 19.26 -16.75
CA ALA A 64 -24.58 20.21 -17.01
C ALA A 64 -24.98 21.29 -18.03
N LEU A 65 -25.69 20.92 -19.10
CA LEU A 65 -26.12 21.85 -20.16
C LEU A 65 -27.18 22.81 -19.62
N SER A 66 -28.17 22.28 -18.91
CA SER A 66 -29.22 23.07 -18.26
C SER A 66 -28.63 24.02 -17.23
N MET A 67 -27.63 23.59 -16.45
CA MET A 67 -26.94 24.43 -15.47
C MET A 67 -26.20 25.58 -16.17
N ALA A 68 -25.41 25.28 -17.19
CA ALA A 68 -24.66 26.29 -17.93
C ALA A 68 -25.56 27.34 -18.60
N ARG A 69 -26.73 26.93 -19.12
CA ARG A 69 -27.75 27.85 -19.64
C ARG A 69 -28.36 28.68 -18.51
N ARG A 70 -28.82 28.02 -17.44
CA ARG A 70 -29.55 28.67 -16.36
C ARG A 70 -28.72 29.67 -15.57
N LEU A 71 -27.44 29.40 -15.33
CA LEU A 71 -26.55 30.34 -14.64
C LEU A 71 -26.36 31.65 -15.42
N ARG A 72 -26.38 31.61 -16.77
CA ARG A 72 -26.30 32.82 -17.61
C ARG A 72 -27.57 33.66 -17.54
N GLU A 73 -28.72 33.01 -17.43
CA GLU A 73 -30.04 33.63 -17.35
C GLU A 73 -30.34 34.20 -15.96
N LYS A 74 -30.25 33.37 -14.92
CA LYS A 74 -30.61 33.71 -13.53
C LYS A 74 -29.55 34.59 -12.86
N ARG A 75 -28.27 34.30 -13.10
CA ARG A 75 -27.12 34.93 -12.43
C ARG A 75 -27.28 35.00 -10.90
N PRO A 76 -27.37 33.84 -10.22
CA PRO A 76 -27.53 33.82 -8.78
C PRO A 76 -26.33 34.48 -8.09
N LYS A 77 -26.57 35.15 -6.97
CA LYS A 77 -25.54 35.71 -6.07
C LYS A 77 -25.06 34.71 -5.02
N THR A 78 -25.86 33.68 -4.73
CA THR A 78 -25.49 32.60 -3.81
C THR A 78 -25.88 31.27 -4.44
N ILE A 79 -24.96 30.32 -4.40
CA ILE A 79 -25.19 28.93 -4.83
C ILE A 79 -25.00 28.03 -3.62
N TYR A 80 -26.05 27.33 -3.23
CA TYR A 80 -26.00 26.23 -2.28
C TYR A 80 -25.79 24.94 -3.07
N LEU A 81 -24.77 24.15 -2.73
CA LEU A 81 -24.42 22.93 -3.46
C LEU A 81 -24.44 21.73 -2.50
N GLU A 82 -25.12 20.66 -2.91
CA GLU A 82 -25.05 19.34 -2.27
C GLU A 82 -23.64 18.75 -2.45
N LEU A 83 -22.78 19.06 -1.49
CA LEU A 83 -21.45 18.48 -1.29
C LEU A 83 -21.08 18.70 0.19
N CYS A 84 -20.25 17.83 0.76
CA CYS A 84 -19.88 17.93 2.17
C CYS A 84 -19.30 19.31 2.51
N GLU A 85 -19.86 19.96 3.53
CA GLU A 85 -19.58 21.37 3.88
C GLU A 85 -18.08 21.69 4.06
N ASP A 86 -17.31 20.71 4.52
CA ASP A 86 -15.90 20.78 4.86
C ASP A 86 -14.96 20.52 3.68
N LEU A 87 -15.47 20.11 2.51
CA LEU A 87 -14.68 20.02 1.26
C LEU A 87 -14.52 21.37 0.55
N ARG A 88 -15.22 22.42 1.01
CA ARG A 88 -15.24 23.76 0.39
C ARG A 88 -13.85 24.37 0.14
N PRO A 89 -12.84 24.22 1.03
CA PRO A 89 -11.51 24.79 0.79
C PRO A 89 -10.80 24.21 -0.44
N LEU A 90 -11.08 22.96 -0.81
CA LEU A 90 -10.41 22.29 -1.92
C LEU A 90 -10.87 22.75 -3.30
N LEU A 91 -12.04 23.39 -3.40
CA LEU A 91 -12.63 23.77 -4.68
C LEU A 91 -11.82 24.83 -5.43
N GLU A 92 -11.06 25.67 -4.72
CA GLU A 92 -10.19 26.69 -5.32
C GLU A 92 -9.02 26.05 -6.08
N GLU A 93 -8.53 24.92 -5.59
CA GLU A 93 -7.41 24.16 -6.18
C GLU A 93 -7.79 23.43 -7.47
N LEU A 94 -9.08 23.31 -7.80
CA LEU A 94 -9.53 22.74 -9.08
C LEU A 94 -8.98 23.51 -10.29
N ARG A 95 -8.63 24.79 -10.11
CA ARG A 95 -7.96 25.64 -11.13
C ARG A 95 -6.61 25.07 -11.55
N ASN A 96 -5.94 24.39 -10.63
CA ASN A 96 -4.62 23.81 -10.85
C ASN A 96 -4.70 22.43 -11.52
N CYS A 97 -5.90 21.85 -11.63
CA CYS A 97 -6.10 20.47 -12.06
C CYS A 97 -6.57 20.33 -13.52
N ARG A 98 -6.36 19.14 -14.09
CA ARG A 98 -7.02 18.67 -15.31
C ARG A 98 -8.04 17.59 -14.92
N LEU A 99 -9.32 17.80 -15.21
CA LEU A 99 -10.37 16.85 -14.85
C LEU A 99 -10.29 15.53 -15.66
N PRO A 100 -10.74 14.40 -15.08
CA PRO A 100 -11.39 14.25 -13.77
C PRO A 100 -10.44 14.17 -12.56
N VAL A 101 -10.80 14.83 -11.45
CA VAL A 101 -10.11 14.69 -10.15
C VAL A 101 -11.15 14.47 -9.07
N ALA A 102 -10.75 13.92 -7.92
CA ALA A 102 -11.64 13.78 -6.77
C ALA A 102 -11.16 14.63 -5.59
N LEU A 103 -12.12 15.30 -4.93
CA LEU A 103 -11.92 15.82 -3.59
C LEU A 103 -11.79 14.63 -2.65
N GLN A 104 -10.79 14.65 -1.77
CA GLN A 104 -10.56 13.59 -0.80
C GLN A 104 -10.57 14.17 0.61
N ALA A 105 -11.22 13.44 1.52
CA ALA A 105 -10.97 13.54 2.94
C ALA A 105 -10.46 12.19 3.47
N PHE A 106 -9.52 12.23 4.41
CA PHE A 106 -8.84 11.05 4.94
C PHE A 106 -8.58 11.23 6.45
N ALA A 107 -8.77 10.18 7.23
CA ALA A 107 -8.47 10.18 8.66
C ALA A 107 -7.93 8.82 9.13
N THR A 108 -6.80 8.86 9.84
CA THR A 108 -6.20 7.70 10.52
C THR A 108 -6.33 7.79 12.04
N ASP A 109 -6.33 9.00 12.59
CA ASP A 109 -6.49 9.25 14.02
C ASP A 109 -7.96 9.58 14.32
N LEU A 110 -8.69 8.54 14.72
CA LEU A 110 -10.13 8.59 14.95
C LEU A 110 -10.42 8.83 16.42
N ASP A 111 -11.27 9.82 16.70
CA ASP A 111 -11.85 10.05 18.02
C ASP A 111 -13.38 9.95 17.89
N GLY A 112 -14.05 9.24 18.78
CA GLY A 112 -15.50 9.03 18.73
C GLY A 112 -16.00 7.91 17.80
N PHE A 113 -15.12 7.25 17.04
CA PHE A 113 -15.45 6.04 16.26
C PHE A 113 -15.00 4.74 16.97
N PRO A 114 -15.62 3.57 16.68
CA PRO A 114 -15.20 2.30 17.25
C PRO A 114 -13.74 1.93 16.94
N PRO A 115 -13.02 1.25 17.86
CA PRO A 115 -11.68 0.74 17.57
C PRO A 115 -11.68 -0.17 16.33
N GLY A 116 -10.73 0.06 15.42
CA GLY A 116 -10.62 -0.70 14.17
C GLY A 116 -11.46 -0.15 13.00
N ALA A 117 -12.21 0.94 13.18
CA ALA A 117 -12.99 1.55 12.10
C ALA A 117 -12.14 2.25 11.02
N GLY A 118 -10.89 2.62 11.33
CA GLY A 118 -10.01 3.36 10.42
C GLY A 118 -9.02 2.48 9.63
N PRO A 119 -8.40 3.02 8.57
CA PRO A 119 -8.51 4.41 8.11
C PRO A 119 -9.84 4.71 7.41
N LEU A 120 -10.36 5.92 7.60
CA LEU A 120 -11.58 6.40 6.93
C LEU A 120 -11.20 7.27 5.74
N SER A 121 -11.86 7.08 4.59
CA SER A 121 -11.65 7.90 3.41
C SER A 121 -12.95 8.17 2.66
N VAL A 122 -13.14 9.43 2.27
CA VAL A 122 -14.24 9.91 1.42
C VAL A 122 -13.65 10.50 0.16
N VAL A 123 -14.28 10.21 -0.98
CA VAL A 123 -13.95 10.80 -2.28
C VAL A 123 -15.19 11.40 -2.95
N ALA A 124 -15.06 12.58 -3.53
CA ALA A 124 -16.11 13.21 -4.35
C ALA A 124 -15.50 13.55 -5.74
N PRO A 125 -15.70 12.70 -6.76
CA PRO A 125 -15.14 12.93 -8.09
C PRO A 125 -15.85 14.08 -8.81
N ILE A 126 -15.09 14.84 -9.61
CA ILE A 126 -15.57 15.98 -10.38
C ILE A 126 -15.19 15.82 -11.85
N THR A 127 -16.18 15.97 -12.73
CA THR A 127 -16.03 15.90 -14.19
C THR A 127 -16.53 17.19 -14.84
N GLU A 128 -16.00 17.56 -16.02
CA GLU A 128 -16.50 18.74 -16.77
C GLU A 128 -17.98 18.62 -17.15
N ALA A 129 -18.42 17.39 -17.49
CA ALA A 129 -19.80 17.05 -17.84
C ALA A 129 -20.69 16.83 -16.59
N SER A 130 -20.62 17.73 -15.62
CA SER A 130 -21.43 17.69 -14.39
C SER A 130 -21.98 19.08 -14.07
N ALA A 131 -23.21 19.16 -13.54
CA ALA A 131 -23.82 20.43 -13.17
C ALA A 131 -23.09 21.11 -12.01
N GLU A 132 -22.57 20.29 -11.11
CA GLU A 132 -21.77 20.64 -9.95
C GLU A 132 -20.54 21.42 -10.39
N TYR A 133 -19.77 20.90 -11.34
CA TYR A 133 -18.61 21.62 -11.88
C TYR A 133 -19.01 22.94 -12.55
N GLN A 134 -20.10 22.98 -13.32
CA GLN A 134 -20.57 24.23 -13.95
C GLN A 134 -20.93 25.30 -12.91
N ALA A 135 -21.57 24.91 -11.81
CA ALA A 135 -21.91 25.79 -10.69
C ALA A 135 -20.67 26.26 -9.92
N ILE A 136 -19.73 25.34 -9.64
CA ILE A 136 -18.44 25.65 -9.00
C ILE A 136 -17.64 26.64 -9.86
N ALA A 137 -17.50 26.36 -11.16
CA ALA A 137 -16.74 27.19 -12.08
C ALA A 137 -17.32 28.60 -12.21
N TYR A 138 -18.65 28.72 -12.28
CA TYR A 138 -19.34 30.02 -12.29
C TYR A 138 -19.06 30.80 -11.00
N ALA A 139 -19.27 30.19 -9.83
CA ALA A 139 -19.15 30.90 -8.56
C ALA A 139 -17.70 31.31 -8.26
N LEU A 140 -16.71 30.45 -8.54
CA LEU A 140 -15.31 30.78 -8.27
C LEU A 140 -14.75 31.86 -9.20
N ASP A 141 -15.25 31.99 -10.44
CA ASP A 141 -14.77 32.98 -11.41
C ASP A 141 -15.50 34.33 -11.37
N ASP A 142 -16.63 34.40 -10.66
CA ASP A 142 -17.40 35.62 -10.42
C ASP A 142 -17.29 36.05 -8.94
N PRO A 143 -16.52 37.10 -8.62
CA PRO A 143 -16.31 37.52 -7.23
C PRO A 143 -17.58 38.04 -6.54
N GLY A 144 -18.67 38.28 -7.27
CA GLY A 144 -19.96 38.67 -6.69
C GLY A 144 -20.85 37.48 -6.27
N VAL A 145 -20.37 36.24 -6.46
CA VAL A 145 -21.13 35.02 -6.21
C VAL A 145 -20.50 34.23 -5.07
N GLU A 146 -21.32 33.88 -4.07
CA GLU A 146 -20.93 33.04 -2.96
C GLU A 146 -21.31 31.57 -3.22
N LEU A 147 -20.36 30.66 -2.99
CA LEU A 147 -20.59 29.22 -3.07
C LEU A 147 -20.56 28.61 -1.66
N VAL A 148 -21.68 28.02 -1.26
CA VAL A 148 -21.90 27.41 0.05
C VAL A 148 -22.17 25.93 -0.15
N LEU A 149 -21.35 25.08 0.48
CA LEU A 149 -21.58 23.63 0.50
C LEU A 149 -22.49 23.32 1.68
N VAL A 150 -23.60 22.60 1.44
CA VAL A 150 -24.67 22.47 2.44
C VAL A 150 -24.94 21.03 2.89
N ASP A 151 -24.32 20.03 2.27
CA ASP A 151 -24.52 18.63 2.69
C ASP A 151 -23.69 18.31 3.93
N ARG A 152 -24.04 17.17 4.56
CA ARG A 152 -23.41 16.65 5.77
C ARG A 152 -21.89 16.64 5.64
N SER A 153 -21.22 17.03 6.72
CA SER A 153 -19.76 17.00 6.79
C SER A 153 -19.20 15.58 6.58
N VAL A 154 -17.93 15.42 6.17
CA VAL A 154 -17.35 14.07 5.94
C VAL A 154 -17.41 13.17 7.18
N ASP A 155 -17.32 13.76 8.36
CA ASP A 155 -17.48 13.07 9.65
C ASP A 155 -18.88 12.46 9.80
N HIS A 156 -19.92 13.20 9.36
CA HIS A 156 -21.31 12.76 9.39
C HIS A 156 -21.62 11.64 8.41
N VAL A 157 -20.86 11.52 7.31
CA VAL A 157 -20.94 10.36 6.40
C VAL A 157 -20.76 9.07 7.20
N PHE A 158 -19.69 8.96 7.98
CA PHE A 158 -19.43 7.76 8.78
C PHE A 158 -20.29 7.66 10.05
N GLN A 159 -20.74 8.79 10.61
CA GLN A 159 -21.66 8.74 11.75
C GLN A 159 -23.03 8.16 11.37
N TRP A 160 -23.53 8.47 10.18
CA TRP A 160 -24.89 8.13 9.75
C TRP A 160 -24.95 6.83 8.92
N ASP A 161 -23.92 6.50 8.13
CA ASP A 161 -23.89 5.32 7.22
C ASP A 161 -23.44 4.00 7.91
N ARG A 162 -23.70 3.85 9.22
CA ARG A 162 -23.18 2.77 10.11
C ARG A 162 -23.40 1.30 9.67
N PRO A 163 -24.44 0.90 8.90
CA PRO A 163 -24.60 -0.51 8.52
C PRO A 163 -23.65 -0.97 7.39
N ALA A 164 -23.21 -0.07 6.51
CA ALA A 164 -22.44 -0.42 5.31
C ALA A 164 -20.99 -0.85 5.64
N HIS A 165 -20.40 -0.28 6.69
CA HIS A 165 -19.03 -0.58 7.11
C HIS A 165 -18.85 -1.97 7.75
N ARG A 166 -19.93 -2.67 8.15
CA ARG A 166 -19.84 -4.03 8.73
C ARG A 166 -19.93 -5.15 7.71
N GLN A 167 -20.49 -4.92 6.51
CA GLN A 167 -20.67 -6.00 5.52
C GLN A 167 -19.45 -6.20 4.61
N ALA A 168 -18.49 -5.28 4.63
CA ALA A 168 -17.19 -5.46 3.97
C ALA A 168 -16.24 -6.44 4.71
N GLU A 169 -16.59 -6.90 5.92
CA GLU A 169 -15.88 -7.95 6.67
C GLU A 169 -16.51 -9.35 6.50
N GLY A 170 -17.24 -9.59 5.40
CA GLY A 170 -17.48 -10.96 4.91
C GLY A 170 -16.24 -11.48 4.17
N PRO A 171 -15.98 -12.80 4.11
CA PRO A 171 -14.79 -13.31 3.44
C PRO A 171 -14.78 -12.81 2.00
N GLU A 172 -13.73 -12.08 1.64
CA GLU A 172 -13.46 -11.60 0.28
C GLU A 172 -13.62 -12.76 -0.70
N THR A 173 -14.77 -12.78 -1.38
CA THR A 173 -14.86 -13.39 -2.71
C THR A 173 -14.92 -12.21 -3.66
N ALA A 174 -13.77 -11.58 -3.87
CA ALA A 174 -13.51 -10.96 -5.16
C ALA A 174 -13.87 -12.03 -6.21
N PRO A 175 -14.68 -11.72 -7.23
CA PRO A 175 -14.90 -12.69 -8.30
C PRO A 175 -13.53 -13.09 -8.84
N GLU A 176 -13.20 -14.39 -8.76
CA GLU A 176 -11.96 -14.90 -9.33
C GLU A 176 -11.87 -14.39 -10.78
N PRO A 177 -10.76 -13.74 -11.18
CA PRO A 177 -10.55 -13.41 -12.57
C PRO A 177 -10.61 -14.71 -13.37
N PRO A 178 -11.23 -14.73 -14.56
CA PRO A 178 -11.29 -15.94 -15.37
C PRO A 178 -9.88 -16.51 -15.54
N ALA A 179 -9.72 -17.78 -15.21
CA ALA A 179 -8.43 -18.48 -15.26
C ALA A 179 -7.80 -18.31 -16.66
N GLY A 180 -6.79 -17.45 -16.75
CA GLY A 180 -6.18 -17.02 -18.01
C GLY A 180 -5.41 -15.70 -17.97
N ALA A 181 -5.60 -14.86 -16.94
CA ALA A 181 -4.84 -13.63 -16.73
C ALA A 181 -3.37 -13.93 -16.38
N GLY A 182 -2.45 -13.59 -17.29
CA GLY A 182 -1.01 -13.54 -17.01
C GLY A 182 -0.62 -12.20 -16.38
N GLU A 183 0.56 -12.13 -15.77
CA GLU A 183 1.12 -11.02 -14.97
C GLU A 183 1.29 -9.65 -15.69
N ASP A 184 0.55 -9.37 -16.76
CA ASP A 184 0.71 -8.19 -17.61
C ASP A 184 -0.63 -7.43 -17.89
N ASP A 185 -1.69 -7.70 -17.12
CA ASP A 185 -3.04 -7.09 -17.23
C ASP A 185 -3.16 -5.68 -16.57
N ALA A 186 -2.04 -4.99 -16.43
CA ALA A 186 -1.87 -3.75 -15.66
C ALA A 186 -2.21 -2.44 -16.41
N ASP A 187 -3.20 -2.42 -17.31
CA ASP A 187 -3.63 -1.17 -17.97
C ASP A 187 -5.14 -0.89 -17.80
N GLY A 188 -5.93 -1.87 -17.35
CA GLY A 188 -7.38 -1.73 -17.21
C GLY A 188 -7.91 -1.87 -15.79
N GLU A 189 -7.27 -2.71 -14.98
CA GLU A 189 -7.55 -2.82 -13.56
C GLU A 189 -7.05 -1.60 -12.77
N ASP A 190 -6.02 -0.90 -13.27
CA ASP A 190 -5.38 0.20 -12.54
C ASP A 190 -6.17 1.51 -12.50
N GLY A 191 -7.03 1.74 -13.49
CA GLY A 191 -7.93 2.89 -13.52
C GLY A 191 -8.99 2.79 -12.43
N ALA A 192 -9.63 1.63 -12.30
CA ALA A 192 -10.68 1.37 -11.33
C ALA A 192 -10.16 1.43 -9.87
N ALA A 193 -8.90 1.09 -9.63
CA ALA A 193 -8.28 1.11 -8.31
C ALA A 193 -7.96 2.52 -7.76
N MET A 194 -8.07 3.60 -8.56
CA MET A 194 -7.66 4.95 -8.12
C MET A 194 -8.48 5.49 -6.95
N HIS A 195 -9.74 5.08 -6.78
CA HIS A 195 -10.56 5.43 -5.61
C HIS A 195 -10.46 4.41 -4.46
N GLY A 196 -9.77 3.29 -4.64
CA GLY A 196 -9.47 2.32 -3.57
C GLY A 196 -10.74 1.90 -2.82
N GLY A 197 -10.65 1.74 -1.50
CA GLY A 197 -11.79 1.47 -0.62
C GLY A 197 -12.53 2.71 -0.10
N ALA A 198 -12.38 3.88 -0.74
CA ALA A 198 -13.00 5.12 -0.24
C ALA A 198 -14.52 5.14 -0.47
N VAL A 199 -15.24 5.82 0.43
CA VAL A 199 -16.67 6.08 0.28
C VAL A 199 -16.88 7.22 -0.71
N GLY A 200 -17.63 6.96 -1.78
CA GLY A 200 -18.00 7.96 -2.77
C GLY A 200 -19.12 8.87 -2.25
N VAL A 201 -18.94 10.19 -2.33
CA VAL A 201 -20.04 11.13 -2.07
C VAL A 201 -21.03 11.05 -3.22
N GLU A 202 -22.21 10.52 -2.93
CA GLU A 202 -23.31 10.39 -3.89
C GLU A 202 -24.08 11.71 -3.98
N ILE A 203 -23.74 12.53 -4.96
CA ILE A 203 -24.57 13.67 -5.36
C ILE A 203 -25.61 13.13 -6.34
N GLY A 204 -26.90 13.39 -6.12
CA GLY A 204 -27.94 13.07 -7.12
C GLY A 204 -27.94 11.65 -7.69
N ASP A 205 -27.68 10.63 -6.87
CA ASP A 205 -27.89 9.23 -7.25
C ASP A 205 -29.38 8.99 -7.56
N LEU A 206 -29.66 8.69 -8.83
CA LEU A 206 -31.00 8.44 -9.35
C LEU A 206 -31.12 7.02 -9.89
N ARG A 207 -30.70 6.04 -9.10
CA ARG A 207 -30.92 4.62 -9.36
C ARG A 207 -32.15 4.09 -8.60
N PRO A 208 -32.91 3.12 -9.16
CA PRO A 208 -33.95 2.43 -8.43
C PRO A 208 -33.46 1.89 -7.08
N ARG A 209 -34.22 2.13 -6.01
CA ARG A 209 -33.82 1.75 -4.63
C ARG A 209 -34.00 0.25 -4.32
N PHE A 210 -34.50 -0.54 -5.27
CA PHE A 210 -34.68 -1.99 -5.15
C PHE A 210 -34.51 -2.67 -6.51
N ALA A 211 -33.93 -3.87 -6.51
CA ALA A 211 -33.44 -4.54 -7.72
C ALA A 211 -34.55 -4.90 -8.71
N GLU A 212 -35.74 -5.24 -8.21
CA GLU A 212 -36.87 -5.68 -9.03
C GLU A 212 -37.38 -4.55 -9.94
N LEU A 213 -37.35 -3.30 -9.49
CA LEU A 213 -37.72 -2.16 -10.33
C LEU A 213 -36.66 -1.94 -11.42
N GLU A 214 -35.39 -2.02 -11.06
CA GLU A 214 -34.31 -1.90 -12.05
C GLU A 214 -34.43 -3.00 -13.11
N GLU A 215 -34.53 -4.26 -12.69
CA GLU A 215 -34.71 -5.40 -13.60
C GLU A 215 -35.94 -5.23 -14.50
N HIS A 216 -37.06 -4.76 -13.94
CA HIS A 216 -38.27 -4.49 -14.70
C HIS A 216 -38.06 -3.41 -15.77
N LEU A 217 -37.44 -2.28 -15.40
CA LEU A 217 -37.13 -1.18 -16.33
C LEU A 217 -36.15 -1.61 -17.42
N LEU A 218 -35.11 -2.37 -17.07
CA LEU A 218 -34.14 -2.91 -18.03
C LEU A 218 -34.78 -3.90 -19.00
N HIS A 219 -35.60 -4.83 -18.49
CA HIS A 219 -36.31 -5.81 -19.29
C HIS A 219 -37.25 -5.15 -20.31
N HIS A 220 -38.07 -4.21 -19.86
CA HIS A 220 -39.04 -3.52 -20.72
C HIS A 220 -38.40 -2.48 -21.64
N GLY A 221 -37.31 -1.84 -21.20
CA GLY A 221 -36.46 -0.98 -22.04
C GLY A 221 -35.62 -1.76 -23.05
N ARG A 222 -35.52 -3.09 -22.92
CA ARG A 222 -34.68 -3.98 -23.75
C ARG A 222 -33.20 -3.57 -23.75
N VAL A 223 -32.71 -3.16 -22.58
CA VAL A 223 -31.35 -2.68 -22.33
C VAL A 223 -30.68 -3.53 -21.25
N ARG A 224 -29.34 -3.54 -21.21
CA ARG A 224 -28.60 -4.37 -20.25
C ARG A 224 -28.21 -3.63 -18.97
N HIS A 225 -28.00 -2.33 -19.07
CA HIS A 225 -27.39 -1.54 -18.00
C HIS A 225 -28.26 -0.33 -17.64
N TRP A 226 -28.27 0.02 -16.35
CA TRP A 226 -28.97 1.21 -15.86
C TRP A 226 -28.54 2.48 -16.59
N SER A 227 -27.23 2.67 -16.79
CA SER A 227 -26.68 3.82 -17.51
C SER A 227 -27.18 3.89 -18.96
N GLU A 228 -27.42 2.76 -19.62
CA GLU A 228 -28.01 2.72 -20.97
C GLU A 228 -29.48 3.16 -20.94
N TRP A 229 -30.25 2.66 -19.96
CA TRP A 229 -31.64 3.06 -19.79
C TRP A 229 -31.77 4.56 -19.53
N TRP A 230 -30.95 5.08 -18.60
CA TRP A 230 -30.94 6.50 -18.22
C TRP A 230 -30.60 7.41 -19.40
N ASP A 231 -29.56 7.07 -20.17
CA ASP A 231 -29.18 7.84 -21.37
C ASP A 231 -30.35 7.94 -22.36
N GLN A 232 -31.00 6.81 -22.65
CA GLN A 232 -32.07 6.77 -23.66
C GLN A 232 -33.34 7.51 -23.26
N TYR A 233 -33.78 7.31 -22.02
CA TYR A 233 -35.11 7.74 -21.58
C TYR A 233 -35.11 9.05 -20.79
N VAL A 234 -33.94 9.51 -20.31
CA VAL A 234 -33.83 10.75 -19.51
C VAL A 234 -32.83 11.73 -20.10
N GLU A 235 -31.57 11.35 -20.35
CA GLU A 235 -30.55 12.29 -20.86
C GLU A 235 -30.91 12.88 -22.22
N GLN A 236 -31.11 12.00 -23.21
CA GLN A 236 -31.33 12.43 -24.60
C GLN A 236 -32.59 13.30 -24.75
N PRO A 237 -33.74 12.96 -24.14
CA PRO A 237 -34.93 13.82 -24.17
C PRO A 237 -34.72 15.20 -23.52
N LEU A 238 -33.86 15.29 -22.49
CA LEU A 238 -33.66 16.51 -21.73
C LEU A 238 -32.53 17.41 -22.25
N ALA A 239 -31.54 16.88 -22.98
CA ALA A 239 -30.39 17.65 -23.45
C ALA A 239 -30.78 18.89 -24.31
N GLY A 240 -31.87 18.79 -25.07
CA GLY A 240 -32.42 19.86 -25.90
C GLY A 240 -33.54 20.68 -25.25
N ALA A 241 -34.01 20.30 -24.05
CA ALA A 241 -35.14 20.94 -23.40
C ALA A 241 -34.79 22.35 -22.89
N ASP A 242 -35.81 23.21 -22.80
CA ASP A 242 -35.71 24.46 -22.04
C ASP A 242 -35.65 24.16 -20.54
N TYR A 243 -35.21 25.15 -19.76
CA TYR A 243 -34.98 24.95 -18.32
C TYR A 243 -36.25 24.61 -17.54
N ASP A 244 -37.41 25.19 -17.88
CA ASP A 244 -38.65 24.91 -17.15
C ASP A 244 -39.07 23.46 -17.34
N THR A 245 -38.98 22.96 -18.58
CA THR A 245 -39.20 21.54 -18.90
C THR A 245 -38.21 20.65 -18.15
N TYR A 246 -36.91 20.97 -18.22
CA TYR A 246 -35.86 20.21 -17.51
C TYR A 246 -36.14 20.12 -16.00
N ARG A 247 -36.40 21.26 -15.35
CA ARG A 247 -36.63 21.33 -13.90
C ARG A 247 -37.86 20.52 -13.51
N GLN A 248 -38.98 20.67 -14.23
CA GLN A 248 -40.21 19.93 -13.95
C GLN A 248 -40.04 18.42 -14.10
N VAL A 249 -39.40 17.97 -15.18
CA VAL A 249 -39.19 16.54 -15.43
C VAL A 249 -38.23 15.93 -14.41
N MET A 250 -37.11 16.58 -14.11
CA MET A 250 -36.14 16.04 -13.15
C MET A 250 -36.71 15.97 -11.73
N VAL A 251 -37.46 16.98 -11.27
CA VAL A 251 -38.18 16.90 -9.97
C VAL A 251 -39.19 15.75 -9.98
N MET A 252 -39.94 15.56 -11.07
CA MET A 252 -40.89 14.45 -11.20
C MET A 252 -40.17 13.09 -11.14
N VAL A 253 -39.05 12.91 -11.86
CA VAL A 253 -38.25 11.68 -11.83
C VAL A 253 -37.72 11.39 -10.41
N GLY A 254 -37.20 12.40 -9.72
CA GLY A 254 -36.77 12.27 -8.32
C GLY A 254 -37.93 11.87 -7.40
N SER A 255 -39.09 12.51 -7.55
CA SER A 255 -40.31 12.16 -6.81
C SER A 255 -40.75 10.72 -7.09
N LEU A 256 -40.72 10.29 -8.36
CA LEU A 256 -41.11 8.95 -8.77
C LEU A 256 -40.23 7.89 -8.09
N PHE A 257 -38.91 8.00 -8.17
CA PHE A 257 -38.02 7.02 -7.51
C PHE A 257 -38.14 7.05 -6.00
N ARG A 258 -38.36 8.22 -5.40
CA ARG A 258 -38.63 8.32 -3.96
C ARG A 258 -39.91 7.60 -3.56
N ARG A 259 -40.99 7.76 -4.34
CA ARG A 259 -42.30 7.13 -4.06
C ARG A 259 -42.31 5.64 -4.34
N LEU A 260 -41.49 5.18 -5.29
CA LEU A 260 -41.32 3.76 -5.58
C LEU A 260 -40.42 3.06 -4.56
N ALA A 261 -39.60 3.79 -3.80
CA ALA A 261 -38.72 3.20 -2.80
C ALA A 261 -39.51 2.40 -1.74
N PRO A 262 -39.02 1.22 -1.32
CA PRO A 262 -39.65 0.45 -0.25
C PRO A 262 -39.78 1.30 1.02
N SER A 263 -40.95 1.26 1.66
CA SER A 263 -41.23 2.06 2.84
C SER A 263 -40.30 1.64 4.00
N ARG A 264 -39.57 2.61 4.57
CA ARG A 264 -38.61 2.46 5.69
C ARG A 264 -37.29 1.72 5.38
N GLY A 265 -36.75 1.85 4.16
CA GLY A 265 -35.35 1.47 3.93
C GLY A 265 -34.38 2.41 4.65
N ASP A 266 -33.33 1.87 5.30
CA ASP A 266 -32.32 2.65 6.04
C ASP A 266 -31.73 3.80 5.20
N ARG A 267 -31.52 3.58 3.89
CA ARG A 267 -31.00 4.59 2.96
C ARG A 267 -31.92 5.79 2.77
N VAL A 268 -33.24 5.58 2.75
CA VAL A 268 -34.23 6.66 2.63
C VAL A 268 -34.25 7.51 3.91
N ALA A 269 -34.06 6.90 5.08
CA ALA A 269 -33.95 7.63 6.34
C ALA A 269 -32.71 8.53 6.35
N VAL A 270 -31.56 8.03 5.88
CA VAL A 270 -30.34 8.84 5.72
C VAL A 270 -30.56 9.98 4.73
N ASP A 271 -31.19 9.73 3.58
CA ASP A 271 -31.51 10.78 2.60
C ASP A 271 -32.42 11.87 3.19
N GLU A 272 -33.40 11.50 4.01
CA GLU A 272 -34.22 12.47 4.73
C GLU A 272 -33.42 13.28 5.75
N ASP A 273 -32.51 12.66 6.50
CA ASP A 273 -31.64 13.37 7.44
C ASP A 273 -30.67 14.32 6.73
N ARG A 274 -30.15 13.93 5.55
CA ARG A 274 -29.39 14.83 4.67
C ARG A 274 -30.23 16.04 4.24
N GLU A 275 -31.48 15.84 3.86
CA GLU A 275 -32.38 16.94 3.47
C GLU A 275 -32.63 17.90 4.62
N ARG A 276 -32.90 17.37 5.81
CA ARG A 276 -33.06 18.16 7.04
C ARG A 276 -31.81 18.98 7.35
N TYR A 277 -30.64 18.36 7.19
CA TYR A 277 -29.35 19.01 7.35
C TYR A 277 -29.16 20.16 6.34
N MET A 278 -29.30 19.87 5.04
CA MET A 278 -29.09 20.84 3.96
C MET A 278 -30.02 22.05 4.11
N TRP A 279 -31.30 21.83 4.36
CA TRP A 279 -32.25 22.92 4.55
C TRP A 279 -31.98 23.73 5.83
N THR A 280 -31.51 23.08 6.89
CA THR A 280 -31.09 23.78 8.12
C THR A 280 -29.88 24.67 7.84
N ARG A 281 -28.84 24.17 7.16
CA ARG A 281 -27.66 24.96 6.76
C ARG A 281 -28.00 26.14 5.85
N ILE A 282 -28.87 25.92 4.87
CA ILE A 282 -29.33 26.99 3.97
C ILE A 282 -29.98 28.12 4.77
N ARG A 283 -30.89 27.80 5.70
CA ARG A 283 -31.58 28.81 6.53
C ARG A 283 -30.63 29.51 7.50
N GLU A 284 -29.73 28.78 8.15
CA GLU A 284 -28.69 29.37 9.01
C GLU A 284 -27.86 30.40 8.23
N HIS A 285 -27.46 30.06 7.01
CA HIS A 285 -26.71 30.96 6.14
C HIS A 285 -27.54 32.19 5.73
N LEU A 286 -28.77 32.00 5.25
CA LEU A 286 -29.66 33.12 4.86
C LEU A 286 -29.92 34.07 6.02
N ALA A 287 -30.13 33.55 7.22
CA ALA A 287 -30.32 34.34 8.42
C ALA A 287 -29.05 35.13 8.81
N ALA A 288 -27.87 34.52 8.66
CA ALA A 288 -26.59 35.16 8.97
C ALA A 288 -26.20 36.27 7.99
N THR A 289 -26.47 36.08 6.69
CA THR A 289 -26.07 37.03 5.64
C THR A 289 -27.16 38.04 5.26
N GLY A 290 -28.43 37.75 5.58
CA GLY A 290 -29.58 38.54 5.13
C GLY A 290 -29.83 38.44 3.62
N GLY A 291 -29.34 37.37 2.98
CA GLY A 291 -29.49 37.15 1.54
C GLY A 291 -30.93 36.94 1.11
N ASP A 292 -31.27 37.37 -0.11
CA ASP A 292 -32.59 37.13 -0.71
C ASP A 292 -32.63 35.73 -1.36
N PRO A 293 -33.50 34.80 -0.90
CA PRO A 293 -33.63 33.49 -1.54
C PRO A 293 -33.93 33.54 -3.05
N GLY A 294 -34.60 34.60 -3.53
CA GLY A 294 -34.90 34.77 -4.96
C GLY A 294 -33.65 35.00 -5.82
N GLU A 295 -32.59 35.55 -5.24
CA GLU A 295 -31.28 35.74 -5.88
C GLU A 295 -30.33 34.55 -5.68
N ALA A 296 -30.78 33.48 -5.01
CA ALA A 296 -30.01 32.28 -4.74
C ALA A 296 -30.49 31.07 -5.55
N MET A 297 -29.64 30.05 -5.66
CA MET A 297 -29.93 28.76 -6.28
C MET A 297 -29.47 27.63 -5.36
N TYR A 298 -30.28 26.58 -5.22
CA TYR A 298 -29.93 25.36 -4.52
C TYR A 298 -29.77 24.20 -5.51
N VAL A 299 -28.53 23.73 -5.68
CA VAL A 299 -28.16 22.65 -6.58
C VAL A 299 -28.07 21.36 -5.77
N CYS A 300 -29.01 20.46 -5.99
CA CYS A 300 -29.10 19.18 -5.30
C CYS A 300 -29.62 18.08 -6.21
N GLY A 301 -29.36 16.84 -5.81
CA GLY A 301 -29.86 15.64 -6.44
C GLY A 301 -31.36 15.71 -6.63
N ALA A 302 -31.84 15.25 -7.79
CA ALA A 302 -33.27 15.33 -8.10
C ALA A 302 -34.13 14.57 -7.07
N PHE A 303 -33.58 13.54 -6.43
CA PHE A 303 -34.20 12.81 -5.33
C PHE A 303 -34.50 13.71 -4.12
N HIS A 304 -33.56 14.61 -3.78
CA HIS A 304 -33.67 15.58 -2.68
C HIS A 304 -34.49 16.83 -3.07
N ALA A 305 -34.53 17.18 -4.37
CA ALA A 305 -35.37 18.26 -4.86
C ALA A 305 -36.86 18.01 -4.63
N ALA A 306 -37.29 16.74 -4.59
CA ALA A 306 -38.66 16.31 -4.29
C ALA A 306 -38.87 15.92 -2.80
N SER A 307 -38.04 16.46 -1.89
CA SER A 307 -38.06 16.14 -0.47
C SER A 307 -39.39 16.46 0.22
N ARG A 308 -39.80 15.60 1.16
CA ARG A 308 -41.05 15.68 1.95
C ARG A 308 -40.83 15.89 3.44
N VAL A 309 -39.60 16.19 3.85
CA VAL A 309 -39.31 16.45 5.26
C VAL A 309 -40.02 17.76 5.69
N ALA A 310 -40.41 17.87 6.95
CA ALA A 310 -41.12 19.06 7.44
C ALA A 310 -40.23 20.32 7.41
N GLU A 311 -38.91 20.12 7.37
CA GLU A 311 -37.87 21.13 7.26
C GLU A 311 -37.64 21.61 5.82
N PHE A 312 -38.39 21.12 4.83
CA PHE A 312 -38.23 21.53 3.44
C PHE A 312 -38.56 23.03 3.27
N GLY A 313 -37.77 23.72 2.44
CA GLY A 313 -38.04 25.08 2.03
C GLY A 313 -37.43 26.17 2.92
N THR A 314 -37.56 27.42 2.44
CA THR A 314 -37.08 28.60 3.19
C THR A 314 -38.01 29.00 4.34
N GLU A 315 -39.27 28.58 4.29
CA GLU A 315 -40.30 28.81 5.31
C GLU A 315 -40.88 27.46 5.75
N PRO A 316 -40.17 26.69 6.59
CA PRO A 316 -40.55 25.32 6.94
C PRO A 316 -41.73 25.27 7.91
N ASP A 317 -42.45 24.15 7.90
CA ASP A 317 -43.55 23.85 8.84
C ASP A 317 -43.06 23.20 10.16
N SER A 318 -41.74 23.22 10.41
CA SER A 318 -41.05 22.56 11.54
C SER A 318 -40.33 23.57 12.45
N GLU A 319 -40.15 23.21 13.72
CA GLU A 319 -39.33 23.97 14.69
C GLU A 319 -37.82 23.85 14.42
N GLY A 320 -37.39 22.96 13.51
CA GLY A 320 -36.00 22.79 13.06
C GLY A 320 -35.46 21.36 13.24
N PHE A 321 -34.23 21.13 12.76
CA PHE A 321 -33.51 19.86 12.91
C PHE A 321 -32.21 20.07 13.68
N GLU A 322 -32.01 19.30 14.74
CA GLU A 322 -30.77 19.35 15.53
C GLU A 322 -29.67 18.55 14.83
N ILE A 323 -28.67 19.25 14.33
CA ILE A 323 -27.49 18.64 13.71
C ILE A 323 -26.59 18.06 14.81
N THR A 324 -26.29 16.76 14.73
CA THR A 324 -25.34 16.11 15.62
C THR A 324 -23.97 16.80 15.58
N PRO A 325 -23.25 16.92 16.71
CA PRO A 325 -21.88 17.42 16.68
C PRO A 325 -20.94 16.48 15.93
N ARG A 326 -19.92 17.05 15.27
CA ARG A 326 -18.80 16.29 14.69
C ARG A 326 -18.02 15.58 15.81
N THR A 327 -17.41 14.46 15.49
CA THR A 327 -16.48 13.80 16.41
C THR A 327 -15.18 14.62 16.59
N GLY A 328 -14.32 14.23 17.54
CA GLY A 328 -12.99 14.82 17.70
C GLY A 328 -11.97 14.37 16.63
N THR A 329 -12.41 13.61 15.62
CA THR A 329 -11.56 13.07 14.55
C THR A 329 -10.87 14.18 13.77
N SER A 330 -9.56 14.02 13.56
CA SER A 330 -8.77 14.95 12.76
C SER A 330 -8.78 14.54 11.28
N TRP A 331 -9.52 15.30 10.48
CA TRP A 331 -9.66 15.08 9.05
C TRP A 331 -8.60 15.83 8.24
N LEU A 332 -8.03 15.14 7.26
CA LEU A 332 -7.07 15.66 6.30
C LEU A 332 -7.72 15.74 4.93
N TYR A 333 -7.48 16.84 4.20
CA TYR A 333 -8.18 17.15 2.95
C TYR A 333 -7.17 17.33 1.81
N GLY A 334 -7.50 16.85 0.62
CA GLY A 334 -6.67 17.04 -0.57
C GLY A 334 -7.40 16.72 -1.87
N LEU A 335 -6.70 16.87 -2.99
CA LEU A 335 -7.17 16.44 -4.31
C LEU A 335 -6.35 15.24 -4.76
N ILE A 336 -7.03 14.23 -5.33
CA ILE A 336 -6.39 13.07 -5.97
C ILE A 336 -6.79 12.97 -7.44
N PRO A 337 -5.93 12.40 -8.30
CA PRO A 337 -6.35 12.02 -9.64
C PRO A 337 -7.52 11.07 -9.61
N SER A 338 -8.39 11.19 -10.60
CA SER A 338 -9.48 10.27 -10.84
C SER A 338 -9.45 9.86 -12.31
N SER A 339 -10.30 8.90 -12.67
CA SER A 339 -10.57 8.57 -14.06
C SER A 339 -12.02 8.18 -14.26
N HIS A 340 -12.43 8.08 -15.52
CA HIS A 340 -13.77 7.65 -15.87
C HIS A 340 -14.05 6.25 -15.31
N SER A 341 -13.11 5.32 -15.43
CA SER A 341 -13.26 3.97 -14.87
C SER A 341 -13.27 3.95 -13.34
N ALA A 342 -12.51 4.82 -12.66
CA ALA A 342 -12.56 4.96 -11.20
C ALA A 342 -13.94 5.43 -10.72
N ILE A 343 -14.53 6.39 -11.43
CA ILE A 343 -15.87 6.91 -11.16
C ILE A 343 -16.93 5.83 -11.40
N GLU A 344 -16.82 5.11 -12.52
CA GLU A 344 -17.73 4.02 -12.86
C GLU A 344 -17.73 2.92 -11.80
N ALA A 345 -16.55 2.51 -11.35
CA ALA A 345 -16.40 1.53 -10.27
C ALA A 345 -16.99 2.05 -8.94
N GLN A 346 -16.71 3.31 -8.58
CA GLN A 346 -17.17 3.92 -7.32
C GLN A 346 -18.69 3.92 -7.18
N PHE A 347 -19.41 4.18 -8.27
CA PHE A 347 -20.87 4.30 -8.27
C PHE A 347 -21.60 3.11 -8.91
N GLY A 348 -20.87 2.02 -9.22
CA GLY A 348 -21.44 0.82 -9.83
C GLY A 348 -22.10 1.07 -11.20
N LEU A 349 -21.52 1.98 -11.99
CA LEU A 349 -21.97 2.29 -13.34
C LEU A 349 -21.41 1.28 -14.35
N ALA A 350 -22.03 1.20 -15.53
CA ALA A 350 -21.50 0.37 -16.60
C ALA A 350 -20.19 0.94 -17.15
N GLY A 351 -19.26 0.04 -17.49
CA GLY A 351 -17.97 0.40 -18.08
C GLY A 351 -18.14 1.28 -19.33
N GLY A 352 -17.48 2.42 -19.36
CA GLY A 352 -17.54 3.41 -20.44
C GLY A 352 -18.67 4.43 -20.33
N SER A 353 -19.61 4.31 -19.38
CA SER A 353 -20.74 5.23 -19.22
C SER A 353 -20.33 6.70 -19.01
N VAL A 354 -19.29 6.96 -18.21
CA VAL A 354 -18.81 8.33 -17.93
C VAL A 354 -18.12 8.91 -19.16
N SER A 355 -17.44 8.05 -19.91
CA SER A 355 -16.85 8.40 -21.21
C SER A 355 -17.90 8.75 -22.25
N ILE A 356 -18.99 7.98 -22.32
CA ILE A 356 -20.15 8.23 -23.20
C ILE A 356 -20.82 9.55 -22.81
N ALA A 357 -21.00 9.81 -21.51
CA ALA A 357 -21.53 11.07 -21.01
C ALA A 357 -20.66 12.26 -21.45
N ALA A 358 -19.33 12.16 -21.29
CA ALA A 358 -18.40 13.20 -21.74
C ALA A 358 -18.46 13.44 -23.26
N ALA A 359 -18.55 12.38 -24.08
CA ALA A 359 -18.70 12.52 -25.53
C ALA A 359 -20.04 13.16 -25.92
N THR A 360 -21.12 12.79 -25.22
CA THR A 360 -22.47 13.36 -25.41
C THR A 360 -22.49 14.83 -25.07
N TRP A 361 -21.85 15.22 -23.96
CA TRP A 361 -21.62 16.61 -23.58
C TRP A 361 -20.91 17.41 -24.69
N ASP A 362 -19.78 16.92 -25.20
CA ASP A 362 -19.02 17.58 -26.27
C ASP A 362 -19.84 17.73 -27.57
N LYS A 363 -20.65 16.71 -27.91
CA LYS A 363 -21.56 16.72 -29.06
C LYS A 363 -22.62 17.82 -28.90
N HIS A 364 -23.25 17.91 -27.75
CA HIS A 364 -24.27 18.93 -27.48
C HIS A 364 -23.70 20.34 -27.37
N LEU A 365 -22.50 20.53 -26.83
CA LEU A 365 -21.81 21.83 -26.88
C LEU A 365 -21.55 22.28 -28.32
N SER A 366 -21.16 21.34 -29.18
CA SER A 366 -20.87 21.62 -30.59
C SER A 366 -22.14 21.93 -31.40
N ALA A 367 -23.26 21.26 -31.10
CA ALA A 367 -24.53 21.40 -31.82
C ALA A 367 -25.46 22.50 -31.27
N GLY A 368 -25.49 22.68 -29.94
CA GLY A 368 -26.55 23.40 -29.23
C GLY A 368 -26.19 24.81 -28.78
N GLY A 369 -24.98 25.31 -29.07
CA GLY A 369 -24.57 26.70 -28.80
C GLY A 369 -24.47 27.09 -27.32
N ALA A 370 -24.72 26.17 -26.38
CA ALA A 370 -24.49 26.39 -24.96
C ALA A 370 -22.99 26.60 -24.71
N GLU A 371 -22.65 27.65 -23.99
CA GLU A 371 -21.27 27.91 -23.60
C GLU A 371 -21.00 27.25 -22.24
N PRO A 372 -19.96 26.41 -22.07
CA PRO A 372 -19.64 25.86 -20.75
C PRO A 372 -18.96 26.92 -19.88
N PHE A 373 -19.07 26.78 -18.56
CA PHE A 373 -18.19 27.46 -17.60
C PHE A 373 -16.93 26.63 -17.40
N VAL A 374 -15.78 27.30 -17.42
CA VAL A 374 -14.47 26.69 -17.20
C VAL A 374 -13.63 27.65 -16.38
N LEU A 375 -13.00 27.14 -15.33
CA LEU A 375 -12.20 27.94 -14.41
C LEU A 375 -11.06 28.69 -15.13
N LYS A 376 -10.95 30.01 -14.89
CA LYS A 376 -9.82 30.81 -15.37
C LYS A 376 -8.50 30.20 -14.90
N GLY A 377 -7.59 30.00 -15.86
CA GLY A 377 -6.25 29.45 -15.62
C GLY A 377 -6.18 27.91 -15.70
N GLN A 378 -7.31 27.22 -15.82
CA GLN A 378 -7.33 25.76 -15.79
C GLN A 378 -6.62 25.12 -16.99
N LYS A 379 -5.72 24.18 -16.70
CA LYS A 379 -4.93 23.47 -17.72
C LYS A 379 -5.83 22.58 -18.59
N GLY A 380 -5.71 22.72 -19.91
CA GLY A 380 -6.49 21.94 -20.89
C GLY A 380 -7.78 22.61 -21.37
N ALA A 381 -8.16 23.75 -20.80
CA ALA A 381 -9.34 24.51 -21.21
C ALA A 381 -9.17 25.17 -22.60
N ARG A 382 -10.17 25.04 -23.47
CA ARG A 382 -10.25 25.84 -24.71
C ARG A 382 -10.61 27.29 -24.36
N LYS A 383 -9.70 28.24 -24.59
CA LYS A 383 -10.01 29.68 -24.52
C LYS A 383 -11.07 30.05 -25.56
N ARG A 384 -12.23 30.54 -25.11
CA ARG A 384 -13.20 31.23 -25.97
C ARG A 384 -13.66 32.54 -25.34
N GLY A 385 -13.95 33.50 -26.21
CA GLY A 385 -14.13 34.91 -25.87
C GLY A 385 -15.41 35.19 -25.09
N ARG A 386 -15.37 36.25 -24.28
CA ARG A 386 -16.53 36.80 -23.56
C ARG A 386 -17.64 37.17 -24.56
N GLY A 387 -18.72 36.39 -24.58
CA GLY A 387 -20.00 36.81 -25.14
C GLY A 387 -20.54 38.05 -24.40
N ARG A 388 -21.22 38.93 -25.14
CA ARG A 388 -21.81 40.16 -24.59
C ARG A 388 -23.00 39.80 -23.70
N ALA A 389 -22.96 40.22 -22.44
CA ALA A 389 -24.00 39.92 -21.45
C ALA A 389 -25.33 40.62 -21.81
N GLU A 390 -26.39 39.85 -22.03
CA GLU A 390 -27.77 40.35 -22.00
C GLU A 390 -28.23 40.58 -20.54
N ALA A 391 -29.26 41.40 -20.34
CA ALA A 391 -29.79 41.65 -19.00
C ALA A 391 -30.46 40.37 -18.44
N PRO A 392 -30.37 40.09 -17.13
CA PRO A 392 -31.05 38.95 -16.53
C PRO A 392 -32.55 39.01 -16.83
N ALA A 393 -33.12 37.89 -17.25
CA ALA A 393 -34.54 37.80 -17.56
C ALA A 393 -35.36 37.95 -16.26
N ALA A 394 -36.43 38.73 -16.29
CA ALA A 394 -37.35 38.83 -15.16
C ALA A 394 -38.00 37.45 -14.89
N PRO A 395 -38.23 37.08 -13.63
CA PRO A 395 -38.87 35.80 -13.30
C PRO A 395 -40.27 35.74 -13.93
N ALA A 396 -40.47 34.80 -14.84
CA ALA A 396 -41.79 34.47 -15.37
C ALA A 396 -42.50 33.50 -14.40
N PRO A 397 -43.83 33.59 -14.24
CA PRO A 397 -44.57 32.61 -13.45
C PRO A 397 -44.41 31.21 -14.07
N ALA A 398 -44.24 30.21 -13.20
CA ALA A 398 -44.08 28.81 -13.63
C ALA A 398 -45.32 28.38 -14.42
N ALA A 399 -45.10 27.97 -15.68
CA ALA A 399 -46.14 27.42 -16.55
C ALA A 399 -46.01 25.90 -16.61
N ASP A 400 -47.12 25.20 -16.80
CA ASP A 400 -47.12 23.75 -16.99
C ASP A 400 -46.47 23.37 -18.34
N ARG A 401 -45.26 22.82 -18.27
CA ARG A 401 -44.55 22.19 -19.39
C ARG A 401 -44.63 20.67 -19.34
N LEU A 402 -44.78 20.13 -18.14
CA LEU A 402 -44.79 18.70 -17.86
C LEU A 402 -45.92 17.97 -18.59
N THR A 403 -47.14 18.54 -18.62
CA THR A 403 -48.27 17.90 -19.33
C THR A 403 -47.99 17.68 -20.80
N GLY A 404 -47.45 18.70 -21.49
CA GLY A 404 -47.10 18.61 -22.90
C GLY A 404 -45.96 17.63 -23.16
N PHE A 405 -44.97 17.59 -22.26
CA PHE A 405 -43.85 16.66 -22.33
C PHE A 405 -44.33 15.21 -22.17
N LEU A 406 -45.14 14.90 -21.17
CA LEU A 406 -45.65 13.54 -20.90
C LEU A 406 -46.64 13.04 -21.96
N SER A 407 -47.36 13.94 -22.62
CA SER A 407 -48.35 13.59 -23.65
C SER A 407 -47.74 13.23 -25.00
N SER A 408 -46.43 13.46 -25.18
CA SER A 408 -45.73 13.21 -26.43
C SER A 408 -44.72 12.08 -26.25
N PRO A 409 -44.67 11.08 -27.16
CA PRO A 409 -43.57 10.12 -27.13
C PRO A 409 -42.24 10.86 -27.33
N PRO A 410 -41.16 10.44 -26.65
CA PRO A 410 -39.86 11.06 -26.82
C PRO A 410 -39.42 10.97 -28.29
N VAL A 411 -39.02 12.11 -28.86
CA VAL A 411 -38.49 12.17 -30.22
C VAL A 411 -37.09 11.58 -30.21
N MET A 412 -36.97 10.33 -30.66
CA MET A 412 -35.67 9.67 -30.75
C MET A 412 -34.85 10.32 -31.87
N ASN A 413 -33.63 10.76 -31.55
CA ASN A 413 -32.71 11.30 -32.53
C ASN A 413 -32.47 10.26 -33.65
N PRO A 414 -32.41 10.70 -34.92
CA PRO A 414 -32.13 9.80 -36.04
C PRO A 414 -30.74 9.16 -35.89
N LEU A 415 -30.52 8.08 -36.64
CA LEU A 415 -29.21 7.43 -36.73
C LEU A 415 -28.14 8.44 -37.16
N ASP A 416 -27.11 8.60 -36.33
CA ASP A 416 -25.89 9.31 -36.70
C ASP A 416 -24.99 8.35 -37.48
N GLU A 417 -25.22 8.26 -38.79
CA GLU A 417 -24.47 7.34 -39.67
C GLU A 417 -22.96 7.63 -39.64
N ALA A 418 -22.58 8.90 -39.53
CA ALA A 418 -21.17 9.29 -39.52
C ALA A 418 -20.45 8.81 -38.26
N GLU A 419 -21.10 8.95 -37.10
CA GLU A 419 -20.60 8.45 -35.81
C GLU A 419 -20.44 6.92 -35.81
N LEU A 420 -21.48 6.21 -36.22
CA LEU A 420 -21.46 4.74 -36.25
C LEU A 420 -20.42 4.20 -37.25
N VAL A 421 -20.32 4.80 -38.45
CA VAL A 421 -19.26 4.45 -39.43
C VAL A 421 -17.88 4.71 -38.84
N GLY A 422 -17.69 5.84 -38.15
CA GLY A 422 -16.45 6.16 -37.43
C GLY A 422 -16.07 5.06 -36.45
N TRP A 423 -17.00 4.65 -35.58
CA TRP A 423 -16.77 3.57 -34.62
C TRP A 423 -16.43 2.25 -35.31
N CYS A 424 -17.14 1.88 -36.38
CA CYS A 424 -16.89 0.63 -37.12
C CYS A 424 -15.49 0.60 -37.77
N VAL A 425 -15.05 1.72 -38.33
CA VAL A 425 -13.69 1.83 -38.91
C VAL A 425 -12.63 1.74 -37.82
N ASP A 426 -12.83 2.42 -36.70
CA ASP A 426 -11.84 2.52 -35.65
C ASP A 426 -11.75 1.25 -34.80
N ILE A 427 -12.85 0.50 -34.57
CA ILE A 427 -12.79 -0.80 -33.90
C ILE A 427 -12.00 -1.80 -34.74
N VAL A 428 -12.17 -1.84 -36.07
CA VAL A 428 -11.39 -2.72 -36.94
C VAL A 428 -9.91 -2.35 -36.94
N ARG A 429 -9.59 -1.05 -36.96
CA ARG A 429 -8.19 -0.58 -36.83
C ARG A 429 -7.60 -0.98 -35.47
N LEU A 430 -8.36 -0.84 -34.40
CA LEU A 430 -7.93 -1.19 -33.06
C LEU A 430 -7.76 -2.71 -32.89
N ALA A 431 -8.68 -3.51 -33.43
CA ALA A 431 -8.62 -4.96 -33.46
C ALA A 431 -7.37 -5.45 -34.22
N ARG A 432 -7.07 -4.90 -35.41
CA ARG A 432 -5.83 -5.24 -36.14
C ARG A 432 -4.57 -4.96 -35.33
N ARG A 433 -4.51 -3.84 -34.62
CA ARG A 433 -3.38 -3.49 -33.75
C ARG A 433 -3.20 -4.47 -32.59
N ASN A 434 -4.26 -5.17 -32.19
CA ASN A 434 -4.26 -6.18 -31.12
C ASN A 434 -4.27 -7.62 -31.65
N GLY A 435 -3.87 -7.83 -32.91
CA GLY A 435 -3.66 -9.17 -33.48
C GLY A 435 -4.89 -9.82 -34.13
N TYR A 436 -6.06 -9.16 -34.13
CA TYR A 436 -7.22 -9.69 -34.84
C TYR A 436 -7.08 -9.58 -36.35
N LEU A 437 -7.51 -10.63 -37.05
CA LEU A 437 -7.66 -10.64 -38.51
C LEU A 437 -8.95 -9.92 -38.94
N ALA A 438 -9.06 -8.64 -38.59
CA ALA A 438 -10.21 -7.79 -38.93
C ALA A 438 -9.98 -7.10 -40.28
N SER A 439 -11.03 -6.93 -41.07
CA SER A 439 -11.04 -6.42 -42.45
C SER A 439 -12.09 -5.31 -42.60
N THR A 440 -12.13 -4.63 -43.75
CA THR A 440 -13.21 -3.67 -44.02
C THR A 440 -14.58 -4.36 -44.10
N ALA A 441 -14.63 -5.64 -44.47
CA ALA A 441 -15.86 -6.42 -44.45
C ALA A 441 -16.41 -6.56 -43.02
N ASP A 442 -15.54 -6.70 -42.01
CA ASP A 442 -15.95 -6.76 -40.61
C ASP A 442 -16.51 -5.40 -40.15
N ALA A 443 -15.96 -4.27 -40.60
CA ALA A 443 -16.53 -2.95 -40.30
C ALA A 443 -17.96 -2.80 -40.86
N ILE A 444 -18.20 -3.28 -42.08
CA ILE A 444 -19.55 -3.29 -42.69
C ILE A 444 -20.47 -4.22 -41.91
N ALA A 445 -20.01 -5.42 -41.55
CA ALA A 445 -20.78 -6.38 -40.76
C ALA A 445 -21.14 -5.81 -39.38
N VAL A 446 -20.21 -5.14 -38.69
CA VAL A 446 -20.48 -4.48 -37.41
C VAL A 446 -21.51 -3.36 -37.57
N TYR A 447 -21.41 -2.55 -38.62
CA TYR A 447 -22.38 -1.48 -38.89
C TYR A 447 -23.78 -2.06 -39.10
N GLU A 448 -23.94 -3.01 -40.02
CA GLU A 448 -25.23 -3.64 -40.33
C GLU A 448 -25.79 -4.38 -39.12
N THR A 449 -24.95 -5.09 -38.38
CA THR A 449 -25.34 -5.83 -37.17
C THR A 449 -25.77 -4.87 -36.05
N SER A 450 -25.09 -3.73 -35.88
CA SER A 450 -25.48 -2.71 -34.89
C SER A 450 -26.89 -2.20 -35.18
N VAL A 451 -27.17 -1.86 -36.45
CA VAL A 451 -28.50 -1.39 -36.89
C VAL A 451 -29.55 -2.49 -36.72
N LEU A 452 -29.21 -3.75 -37.05
CA LEU A 452 -30.11 -4.89 -36.90
C LEU A 452 -30.44 -5.16 -35.43
N LEU A 453 -29.45 -5.14 -34.54
CA LEU A 453 -29.64 -5.32 -33.09
C LEU A 453 -30.53 -4.23 -32.50
N ALA A 454 -30.29 -2.98 -32.89
CA ALA A 454 -31.14 -1.86 -32.51
C ALA A 454 -32.59 -2.08 -32.97
N GLY A 455 -32.78 -2.48 -34.23
CA GLY A 455 -34.10 -2.78 -34.81
C GLY A 455 -34.81 -3.94 -34.09
N MET A 456 -34.11 -5.02 -33.77
CA MET A 456 -34.67 -6.13 -32.97
C MET A 456 -35.11 -5.69 -31.57
N ARG A 457 -34.40 -4.71 -30.99
CA ARG A 457 -34.73 -4.07 -29.72
C ARG A 457 -35.78 -2.95 -29.87
N ASN A 458 -36.37 -2.80 -31.06
CA ASN A 458 -37.38 -1.78 -31.39
C ASN A 458 -36.88 -0.34 -31.20
N ARG A 459 -35.61 -0.10 -31.59
CA ARG A 459 -34.94 1.20 -31.49
C ARG A 459 -34.63 1.75 -32.88
N ALA A 460 -34.71 3.08 -33.01
CA ALA A 460 -34.44 3.79 -34.25
C ALA A 460 -32.93 3.98 -34.53
N ARG A 461 -32.09 3.84 -33.50
CA ARG A 461 -30.62 3.97 -33.60
C ARG A 461 -29.92 2.99 -32.64
N PRO A 462 -28.71 2.52 -32.99
CA PRO A 462 -27.87 1.75 -32.07
C PRO A 462 -27.36 2.59 -30.90
N THR A 463 -27.26 1.96 -29.73
CA THR A 463 -26.50 2.45 -28.59
C THR A 463 -25.03 2.04 -28.69
N PRO A 464 -24.13 2.65 -27.88
CA PRO A 464 -22.78 2.13 -27.71
C PRO A 464 -22.72 0.63 -27.33
N TYR A 465 -23.74 0.14 -26.62
CA TYR A 465 -23.85 -1.27 -26.23
C TYR A 465 -24.33 -2.18 -27.37
N ASP A 466 -25.26 -1.72 -28.24
CA ASP A 466 -25.57 -2.41 -29.51
C ASP A 466 -24.33 -2.57 -30.37
N PHE A 467 -23.54 -1.49 -30.46
CA PHE A 467 -22.30 -1.47 -31.21
C PHE A 467 -21.26 -2.44 -30.63
N GLN A 468 -21.10 -2.47 -29.30
CA GLN A 468 -20.21 -3.42 -28.63
C GLN A 468 -20.65 -4.87 -28.89
N ASP A 469 -21.94 -5.18 -28.76
CA ASP A 469 -22.48 -6.52 -29.07
C ASP A 469 -22.21 -6.91 -30.53
N ALA A 470 -22.43 -5.98 -31.47
CA ALA A 470 -22.15 -6.19 -32.88
C ALA A 470 -20.65 -6.42 -33.14
N ALA A 471 -19.78 -5.63 -32.52
CA ALA A 471 -18.34 -5.74 -32.63
C ALA A 471 -17.84 -7.10 -32.13
N ILE A 472 -18.25 -7.50 -30.92
CA ILE A 472 -17.92 -8.82 -30.36
C ILE A 472 -18.40 -9.91 -31.32
N THR A 473 -19.66 -9.84 -31.77
CA THR A 473 -20.26 -10.86 -32.65
C THR A 473 -19.53 -11.00 -33.99
N CYS A 474 -19.06 -9.89 -34.58
CA CYS A 474 -18.46 -9.92 -35.91
C CYS A 474 -16.93 -10.15 -35.89
N ILE A 475 -16.24 -9.69 -34.85
CA ILE A 475 -14.77 -9.66 -34.80
C ILE A 475 -14.20 -10.76 -33.89
N GLU A 476 -14.85 -11.03 -32.75
CA GLU A 476 -14.42 -12.06 -31.80
C GLU A 476 -14.82 -13.44 -32.34
N LYS A 477 -13.82 -14.28 -32.64
CA LYS A 477 -14.02 -15.64 -33.17
C LYS A 477 -13.68 -16.67 -32.08
N ASP A 478 -12.96 -17.72 -32.43
CA ASP A 478 -12.74 -18.85 -31.52
C ASP A 478 -11.77 -18.52 -30.36
N THR A 479 -10.84 -17.59 -30.55
CA THR A 479 -9.80 -17.26 -29.55
C THR A 479 -9.42 -15.79 -29.59
N VAL A 480 -9.10 -15.21 -28.43
CA VAL A 480 -8.50 -13.88 -28.31
C VAL A 480 -7.03 -13.97 -28.79
N PRO A 481 -6.64 -13.28 -29.88
CA PRO A 481 -5.29 -13.39 -30.46
C PRO A 481 -4.23 -12.56 -29.73
N GLY A 482 -4.63 -11.65 -28.84
CA GLY A 482 -3.75 -10.76 -28.08
C GLY A 482 -4.11 -10.71 -26.60
N ARG A 483 -3.76 -9.61 -25.92
CA ARG A 483 -4.07 -9.41 -24.48
C ARG A 483 -5.49 -8.88 -24.24
N ARG A 484 -6.10 -8.24 -25.23
CA ARG A 484 -7.36 -7.50 -25.07
C ARG A 484 -8.41 -8.11 -25.98
N ASP A 485 -9.53 -8.50 -25.40
CA ASP A 485 -10.71 -8.93 -26.14
C ASP A 485 -11.41 -7.75 -26.83
N VAL A 486 -12.29 -8.02 -27.80
CA VAL A 486 -13.03 -7.00 -28.54
C VAL A 486 -13.88 -6.14 -27.62
N ARG A 487 -14.42 -6.70 -26.53
CA ARG A 487 -15.14 -5.94 -25.49
C ARG A 487 -14.27 -4.81 -24.95
N ARG A 488 -13.05 -5.12 -24.50
CA ARG A 488 -12.10 -4.14 -23.98
C ARG A 488 -11.68 -3.13 -25.04
N LEU A 489 -11.55 -3.56 -26.29
CA LEU A 489 -11.28 -2.65 -27.41
C LEU A 489 -12.44 -1.67 -27.65
N CYS A 490 -13.70 -2.11 -27.52
CA CYS A 490 -14.86 -1.23 -27.60
C CYS A 490 -14.88 -0.22 -26.45
N GLU A 491 -14.55 -0.60 -25.23
CA GLU A 491 -14.44 0.32 -24.07
C GLU A 491 -13.38 1.39 -24.32
N ILE A 492 -12.21 1.00 -24.86
CA ILE A 492 -11.16 1.94 -25.24
C ILE A 492 -11.62 2.89 -26.36
N LEU A 493 -12.37 2.37 -27.33
CA LEU A 493 -12.83 3.14 -28.48
C LEU A 493 -13.91 4.17 -28.12
N LEU A 494 -14.90 3.78 -27.32
CA LEU A 494 -16.06 4.61 -26.96
C LEU A 494 -15.72 5.73 -25.97
N GLY A 495 -14.44 5.90 -25.68
CA GLY A 495 -13.89 7.09 -25.03
C GLY A 495 -12.64 6.80 -24.21
N GLY A 496 -12.39 5.53 -23.86
CA GLY A 496 -11.22 5.09 -23.11
C GLY A 496 -11.15 5.70 -21.71
N ASP A 497 -10.31 5.13 -20.85
CA ASP A 497 -10.20 5.66 -19.50
C ASP A 497 -9.45 6.99 -19.50
N ARG A 498 -10.17 8.10 -19.26
CA ARG A 498 -9.57 9.44 -19.20
C ARG A 498 -9.14 9.72 -17.76
N ILE A 499 -7.83 9.72 -17.56
CA ILE A 499 -7.21 10.03 -16.26
C ILE A 499 -6.97 11.55 -16.16
N GLY A 500 -7.44 12.16 -15.07
CA GLY A 500 -7.12 13.54 -14.76
C GLY A 500 -5.74 13.70 -14.12
N GLU A 501 -5.41 14.95 -13.76
CA GLU A 501 -4.10 15.30 -13.21
C GLU A 501 -4.28 16.37 -12.15
N VAL A 502 -3.72 16.13 -10.97
CA VAL A 502 -3.59 17.17 -9.94
C VAL A 502 -2.37 18.02 -10.27
N GLY A 503 -2.58 19.32 -10.43
CA GLY A 503 -1.49 20.23 -10.73
C GLY A 503 -0.52 20.37 -9.56
N TYR A 504 0.74 20.68 -9.88
CA TYR A 504 1.81 20.81 -8.89
C TYR A 504 1.45 21.73 -7.71
N GLU A 505 0.81 22.87 -7.96
CA GLU A 505 0.42 23.82 -6.89
C GLU A 505 -0.63 23.24 -5.92
N ALA A 506 -1.46 22.30 -6.38
CA ALA A 506 -2.48 21.63 -5.58
C ALA A 506 -1.96 20.34 -4.91
N LEU A 507 -0.70 19.94 -5.13
CA LEU A 507 -0.11 18.77 -4.49
C LEU A 507 0.32 19.09 -3.05
N PRO A 508 0.27 18.12 -2.12
CA PRO A 508 0.81 18.30 -0.78
C PRO A 508 2.32 18.65 -0.83
N PRO A 509 2.85 19.42 0.15
CA PRO A 509 4.26 19.81 0.19
C PRO A 509 5.25 18.65 0.08
N LEU A 510 4.95 17.51 0.72
CA LEU A 510 5.78 16.30 0.61
C LEU A 510 5.89 15.81 -0.83
N VAL A 511 4.78 15.83 -1.56
CA VAL A 511 4.72 15.36 -2.95
C VAL A 511 5.47 16.33 -3.87
N GLN A 512 5.34 17.63 -3.62
CA GLN A 512 6.12 18.65 -4.33
C GLN A 512 7.63 18.42 -4.13
N ASP A 513 8.08 18.24 -2.88
CA ASP A 513 9.49 17.94 -2.54
C ASP A 513 10.01 16.69 -3.28
N VAL A 514 9.20 15.63 -3.35
CA VAL A 514 9.55 14.41 -4.08
C VAL A 514 9.76 14.67 -5.57
N TYR A 515 8.85 15.39 -6.23
CA TYR A 515 9.00 15.70 -7.65
C TYR A 515 10.21 16.61 -7.92
N ASP A 516 10.46 17.59 -7.06
CA ASP A 516 11.57 18.53 -7.23
C ASP A 516 12.93 17.84 -7.04
N ARG A 517 13.03 16.94 -6.05
CA ARG A 517 14.26 16.18 -5.80
C ARG A 517 14.56 15.14 -6.87
N LEU A 518 13.55 14.62 -7.57
CA LEU A 518 13.70 13.68 -8.67
C LEU A 518 13.77 14.34 -10.05
N GLU A 519 13.68 15.68 -10.14
CA GLU A 519 13.83 16.42 -11.40
C GLU A 519 15.11 16.07 -12.18
N PRO A 520 16.29 15.89 -11.54
CA PRO A 520 17.52 15.54 -12.27
C PRO A 520 17.43 14.22 -13.04
N LEU A 521 16.57 13.29 -12.63
CA LEU A 521 16.34 12.02 -13.32
C LEU A 521 15.40 12.13 -14.52
N GLY A 522 14.88 13.34 -14.81
CA GLY A 522 13.95 13.57 -15.91
C GLY A 522 12.59 12.90 -15.72
N MET A 523 12.20 12.62 -14.47
CA MET A 523 10.99 11.88 -14.15
C MET A 523 9.74 12.60 -14.68
N PRO A 524 8.96 11.98 -15.58
CA PRO A 524 7.73 12.58 -16.06
C PRO A 524 6.66 12.57 -14.96
N LYS A 525 5.89 13.66 -14.84
CA LYS A 525 4.71 13.76 -13.95
C LYS A 525 3.48 12.97 -14.46
N ARG A 526 3.63 12.17 -15.52
CA ARG A 526 2.54 11.46 -16.22
C ARG A 526 2.46 10.00 -15.81
N ALA A 527 1.29 9.39 -15.99
CA ALA A 527 1.07 7.97 -15.76
C ALA A 527 1.98 7.09 -16.66
N GLY A 528 2.56 6.04 -16.06
CA GLY A 528 3.42 5.07 -16.72
C GLY A 528 4.61 4.63 -15.85
N VAL A 529 5.22 3.50 -16.22
CA VAL A 529 6.48 3.03 -15.62
C VAL A 529 7.65 3.69 -16.36
N HIS A 530 8.51 4.37 -15.62
CA HIS A 530 9.69 5.03 -16.16
C HIS A 530 10.95 4.29 -15.72
N ARG A 531 11.78 3.88 -16.68
CA ARG A 531 13.04 3.23 -16.39
C ARG A 531 14.13 4.26 -16.17
N VAL A 532 14.72 4.26 -14.98
CA VAL A 532 15.80 5.16 -14.58
C VAL A 532 17.10 4.36 -14.47
N LEU A 533 18.18 4.92 -15.00
CA LEU A 533 19.53 4.41 -14.81
C LEU A 533 20.32 5.46 -14.03
N ILE A 534 20.95 5.05 -12.94
CA ILE A 534 21.78 5.92 -12.09
C ILE A 534 23.20 5.36 -12.11
N ASP A 535 24.16 6.15 -12.58
CA ASP A 535 25.60 5.83 -12.48
C ASP A 535 26.29 6.82 -11.55
N LEU A 536 26.45 6.42 -10.28
CA LEU A 536 27.05 7.26 -9.24
C LEU A 536 28.57 7.47 -9.44
N ARG A 537 29.22 6.74 -10.37
CA ARG A 537 30.62 7.02 -10.74
C ARG A 537 30.73 8.18 -11.72
N ALA A 538 29.79 8.26 -12.66
CA ALA A 538 29.77 9.31 -13.66
C ALA A 538 29.11 10.58 -13.12
N GLU A 539 28.02 10.44 -12.35
CA GLU A 539 27.15 11.53 -11.87
C GLU A 539 26.90 11.40 -10.35
N PRO A 540 27.90 11.74 -9.49
CA PRO A 540 27.78 11.60 -8.04
C PRO A 540 26.64 12.41 -7.41
N GLU A 541 26.22 13.51 -8.05
CA GLU A 541 25.11 14.35 -7.63
C GLU A 541 23.76 13.63 -7.57
N LEU A 542 23.61 12.53 -8.32
CA LEU A 542 22.40 11.70 -8.33
C LEU A 542 22.25 10.84 -7.06
N GLU A 543 23.23 10.84 -6.15
CA GLU A 543 23.15 10.12 -4.86
C GLU A 543 21.88 10.53 -4.08
N ARG A 544 21.50 11.80 -4.12
CA ARG A 544 20.28 12.30 -3.45
C ARG A 544 19.01 11.70 -4.04
N CYS A 545 18.99 11.46 -5.34
CA CYS A 545 17.87 10.83 -6.04
C CYS A 545 17.79 9.34 -5.71
N SER A 546 18.93 8.63 -5.74
CA SER A 546 19.03 7.22 -5.33
C SER A 546 18.52 7.02 -3.90
N ARG A 547 18.99 7.82 -2.92
CA ARG A 547 18.50 7.76 -1.54
C ARG A 547 17.00 7.97 -1.42
N LEU A 548 16.45 8.90 -2.20
CA LEU A 548 15.01 9.15 -2.21
C LEU A 548 14.23 7.94 -2.76
N LEU A 549 14.69 7.32 -3.85
CA LEU A 549 14.04 6.12 -4.41
C LEU A 549 14.04 4.94 -3.41
N TRP A 550 15.13 4.72 -2.68
CA TRP A 550 15.18 3.70 -1.61
C TRP A 550 14.19 3.98 -0.47
N ARG A 551 13.99 5.25 -0.09
CA ARG A 551 12.98 5.64 0.90
C ARG A 551 11.57 5.46 0.38
N LEU A 552 11.30 5.87 -0.86
CA LEU A 552 9.99 5.70 -1.50
C LEU A 552 9.65 4.21 -1.65
N ARG A 553 10.61 3.35 -2.03
CA ARG A 553 10.44 1.89 -2.03
C ARG A 553 9.99 1.33 -0.68
N ARG A 554 10.45 1.91 0.42
CA ARG A 554 10.08 1.47 1.77
C ARG A 554 8.69 1.93 2.20
N LEU A 555 8.22 3.07 1.67
CA LEU A 555 6.96 3.71 2.07
C LEU A 555 5.77 3.38 1.16
N LEU A 556 6.03 3.20 -0.13
CA LEU A 556 5.03 2.96 -1.17
C LEU A 556 4.89 1.46 -1.50
N PRO A 557 3.80 1.05 -2.17
CA PRO A 557 3.66 -0.31 -2.69
C PRO A 557 4.86 -0.74 -3.57
N GLY A 558 5.15 -2.05 -3.57
CA GLY A 558 6.43 -2.58 -4.06
C GLY A 558 6.72 -2.40 -5.55
N ASP A 559 5.71 -2.07 -6.35
CA ASP A 559 5.79 -1.80 -7.78
C ASP A 559 6.07 -0.32 -8.11
N VAL A 560 5.90 0.61 -7.15
CA VAL A 560 6.02 2.05 -7.41
C VAL A 560 7.47 2.50 -7.61
N ALA A 561 8.40 1.96 -6.83
CA ALA A 561 9.82 2.24 -6.92
C ALA A 561 10.59 0.92 -6.81
N ARG A 562 10.69 0.22 -7.94
CA ARG A 562 11.21 -1.15 -8.01
C ARG A 562 12.66 -1.16 -8.53
N PRO A 563 13.65 -1.59 -7.72
CA PRO A 563 15.01 -1.76 -8.20
C PRO A 563 15.08 -3.02 -9.07
N ILE A 564 15.68 -2.90 -10.26
CA ILE A 564 16.02 -4.01 -11.15
C ILE A 564 17.45 -4.45 -10.86
N THR A 565 18.37 -3.49 -10.76
CA THR A 565 19.75 -3.72 -10.33
C THR A 565 20.13 -2.69 -9.29
N GLY A 566 20.84 -3.11 -8.25
CA GLY A 566 21.22 -2.27 -7.13
C GLY A 566 20.76 -2.85 -5.81
N ALA A 567 21.61 -2.71 -4.80
CA ALA A 567 21.40 -3.12 -3.43
C ALA A 567 21.85 -1.98 -2.50
N LEU A 568 21.08 -1.78 -1.43
CA LEU A 568 21.40 -0.88 -0.34
C LEU A 568 21.52 -1.72 0.94
N GLU A 569 22.75 -2.00 1.35
CA GLU A 569 23.06 -2.80 2.54
C GLU A 569 24.01 -2.06 3.48
N LEU A 570 24.16 -2.56 4.70
CA LEU A 570 25.04 -1.94 5.70
C LEU A 570 26.50 -1.99 5.23
N GLY A 571 27.09 -0.83 4.95
CA GLY A 571 28.48 -0.71 4.50
C GLY A 571 28.70 -1.01 3.01
N GLU A 572 27.68 -1.44 2.27
CA GLU A 572 27.74 -1.68 0.83
C GLU A 572 26.71 -0.82 0.10
N ARG A 573 27.19 -0.08 -0.91
CA ARG A 573 26.35 0.76 -1.76
C ARG A 573 26.64 0.46 -3.22
N SER A 574 25.58 0.29 -3.99
CA SER A 574 25.70 0.08 -5.43
C SER A 574 26.17 1.34 -6.13
N LEU A 575 27.21 1.21 -6.95
CA LEU A 575 27.74 2.32 -7.76
C LEU A 575 26.88 2.57 -9.02
N GLN A 576 26.12 1.56 -9.45
CA GLN A 576 25.20 1.63 -10.57
C GLN A 576 23.88 1.00 -10.16
N GLU A 577 22.79 1.70 -10.46
CA GLU A 577 21.43 1.27 -10.14
C GLU A 577 20.54 1.37 -11.38
N SER A 578 19.57 0.47 -11.50
CA SER A 578 18.50 0.56 -12.48
C SER A 578 17.16 0.33 -11.81
N TRP A 579 16.19 1.17 -12.15
CA TRP A 579 14.91 1.26 -11.47
C TRP A 579 13.77 1.29 -12.48
N ASP A 580 12.64 0.68 -12.12
CA ASP A 580 11.35 0.97 -12.70
C ASP A 580 10.56 1.82 -11.68
N VAL A 581 10.17 3.03 -12.09
CA VAL A 581 9.54 4.02 -11.22
C VAL A 581 8.18 4.44 -11.79
N ALA A 582 7.11 4.27 -11.04
CA ALA A 582 5.72 4.46 -11.47
C ALA A 582 4.96 5.49 -10.61
N LEU A 583 5.61 6.60 -10.23
CA LEU A 583 5.04 7.63 -9.35
C LEU A 583 3.80 8.32 -9.94
N GLY A 584 3.79 8.57 -11.25
CA GLY A 584 2.64 9.21 -11.90
C GLY A 584 1.39 8.33 -11.94
N ARG A 585 1.58 7.00 -12.04
CA ARG A 585 0.48 6.00 -11.96
C ARG A 585 -0.04 5.89 -10.52
N ASN A 586 0.85 5.94 -9.54
CA ASN A 586 0.53 5.76 -8.13
C ASN A 586 0.52 7.09 -7.35
N GLN A 587 0.07 8.18 -8.01
CA GLN A 587 0.12 9.53 -7.43
C GLN A 587 -0.74 9.63 -6.16
N ARG A 588 -1.84 8.86 -6.06
CA ARG A 588 -2.64 8.77 -4.83
C ARG A 588 -1.82 8.30 -3.63
N ALA A 589 -1.14 7.15 -3.75
CA ALA A 589 -0.35 6.60 -2.64
C ALA A 589 0.73 7.59 -2.18
N LEU A 590 1.28 8.37 -3.12
CA LEU A 590 2.23 9.44 -2.82
C LEU A 590 1.56 10.65 -2.12
N ILE A 591 0.37 11.06 -2.55
CA ILE A 591 -0.44 12.11 -1.89
C ILE A 591 -0.82 11.71 -0.47
N GLU A 592 -1.18 10.45 -0.25
CA GLU A 592 -1.54 9.94 1.08
C GLU A 592 -0.35 9.96 2.06
N LEU A 593 0.90 9.83 1.60
CA LEU A 593 2.06 10.07 2.47
C LEU A 593 2.11 11.52 2.99
N GLY A 594 1.62 12.48 2.21
CA GLY A 594 1.52 13.89 2.62
C GLY A 594 0.55 14.13 3.78
N TYR A 595 -0.33 13.17 4.08
CA TYR A 595 -1.21 13.20 5.25
C TYR A 595 -0.49 12.77 6.53
N GLU A 596 0.58 11.97 6.43
CA GLU A 596 1.37 11.53 7.58
C GLU A 596 2.49 12.53 7.95
N GLY A 597 2.98 13.33 7.01
CA GLY A 597 4.05 14.29 7.27
C GLY A 597 4.38 15.20 6.08
N VAL A 598 5.27 16.17 6.32
CA VAL A 598 5.65 17.16 5.29
C VAL A 598 6.88 16.76 4.48
N THR A 599 7.65 15.75 4.92
CA THR A 599 8.79 15.18 4.20
C THR A 599 8.79 13.66 4.26
N VAL A 600 9.38 13.01 3.26
CA VAL A 600 9.54 11.55 3.20
C VAL A 600 10.30 11.02 4.41
N GLU A 601 11.33 11.75 4.83
CA GLU A 601 12.16 11.41 5.99
C GLU A 601 11.36 11.42 7.29
N GLN A 602 10.51 12.42 7.50
CA GLN A 602 9.66 12.52 8.68
C GLN A 602 8.65 11.37 8.75
N VAL A 603 7.99 11.05 7.63
CA VAL A 603 7.02 9.94 7.57
C VAL A 603 7.71 8.62 7.90
N LEU A 604 8.89 8.38 7.32
CA LEU A 604 9.68 7.18 7.60
C LEU A 604 10.10 7.13 9.08
N GLU A 605 10.62 8.22 9.64
CA GLU A 605 10.98 8.31 11.06
C GLU A 605 9.79 7.98 11.98
N GLN A 606 8.61 8.52 11.69
CA GLN A 606 7.39 8.25 12.45
C GLN A 606 6.95 6.78 12.36
N ARG A 607 6.98 6.18 11.16
CA ARG A 607 6.64 4.76 10.96
C ARG A 607 7.63 3.83 11.66
N LEU A 608 8.92 4.15 11.65
CA LEU A 608 9.95 3.39 12.38
C LEU A 608 9.72 3.44 13.90
N ARG A 609 9.41 4.63 14.46
CA ARG A 609 9.01 4.74 15.87
C ARG A 609 7.73 3.98 16.17
N ALA A 610 6.69 4.12 15.35
CA ALA A 610 5.44 3.39 15.57
C ALA A 610 5.67 1.87 15.61
N ALA A 611 6.51 1.34 14.72
CA ALA A 611 6.87 -0.08 14.70
C ALA A 611 7.64 -0.54 15.97
N ALA A 612 8.60 0.25 16.45
CA ALA A 612 9.40 -0.11 17.64
C ALA A 612 8.66 0.03 18.99
N TRP A 613 7.57 0.81 19.04
CA TRP A 613 6.72 0.98 20.23
C TRP A 613 5.36 0.29 20.14
N ALA A 614 5.10 -0.46 19.06
CA ALA A 614 3.88 -1.25 18.92
C ALA A 614 3.73 -2.24 20.10
N PRO A 615 2.50 -2.58 20.53
CA PRO A 615 2.27 -3.50 21.65
C PRO A 615 2.88 -4.89 21.47
N LYS A 616 3.09 -5.32 20.23
CA LYS A 616 3.69 -6.60 19.84
C LYS A 616 5.15 -6.47 19.36
N ALA A 617 5.78 -5.30 19.55
CA ALA A 617 7.16 -5.08 19.12
C ALA A 617 8.13 -6.02 19.86
N THR A 618 9.14 -6.51 19.15
CA THR A 618 10.18 -7.41 19.66
C THR A 618 11.55 -6.76 19.53
N ALA A 619 12.57 -7.31 20.18
CA ALA A 619 13.94 -6.82 19.99
C ALA A 619 14.36 -6.93 18.51
N ALA A 620 13.90 -7.97 17.80
CA ALA A 620 14.14 -8.14 16.37
C ALA A 620 13.53 -7.00 15.53
N SER A 621 12.26 -6.62 15.77
CA SER A 621 11.62 -5.53 15.02
C SER A 621 12.22 -4.16 15.35
N ALA A 622 12.69 -3.95 16.58
CA ALA A 622 13.41 -2.73 16.94
C ALA A 622 14.80 -2.67 16.28
N LEU A 623 15.54 -3.79 16.22
CA LEU A 623 16.81 -3.86 15.48
C LEU A 623 16.63 -3.67 13.97
N GLU A 624 15.51 -4.15 13.41
CA GLU A 624 15.14 -3.83 12.03
C GLU A 624 14.95 -2.33 11.83
N ALA A 625 14.23 -1.66 12.73
CA ALA A 625 14.06 -0.21 12.67
C ALA A 625 15.40 0.55 12.82
N VAL A 626 16.32 0.06 13.65
CA VAL A 626 17.71 0.60 13.76
C VAL A 626 18.44 0.46 12.42
N GLU A 627 18.41 -0.72 11.81
CA GLU A 627 19.05 -0.96 10.51
C GLU A 627 18.47 -0.05 9.42
N GLU A 628 17.14 0.07 9.34
CA GLU A 628 16.46 0.96 8.38
C GLU A 628 16.77 2.44 8.65
N ALA A 629 16.86 2.87 9.91
CA ALA A 629 17.25 4.23 10.26
C ALA A 629 18.67 4.58 9.78
N VAL A 630 19.63 3.64 9.93
CA VAL A 630 21.00 3.80 9.43
C VAL A 630 21.02 3.86 7.89
N LEU A 631 20.33 2.95 7.22
CA LEU A 631 20.36 2.86 5.76
C LEU A 631 19.63 4.01 5.07
N LEU A 632 18.44 4.37 5.55
CA LEU A 632 17.53 5.25 4.85
C LEU A 632 17.61 6.69 5.37
N LEU A 633 17.72 6.90 6.68
CA LEU A 633 17.63 8.25 7.26
C LEU A 633 19.01 8.85 7.56
N ASP A 634 19.99 8.05 7.93
CA ASP A 634 21.32 8.52 8.39
C ASP A 634 21.18 9.49 9.58
N SER A 635 20.34 9.10 10.56
CA SER A 635 20.03 9.89 11.76
C SER A 635 20.61 9.22 13.01
N PRO A 636 21.75 9.69 13.53
CA PRO A 636 22.40 9.08 14.71
C PRO A 636 21.50 9.09 15.95
N ARG A 637 20.77 10.20 16.17
CA ARG A 637 19.87 10.36 17.31
C ARG A 637 18.71 9.35 17.29
N LEU A 638 18.04 9.19 16.14
CA LEU A 638 16.96 8.22 16.00
C LEU A 638 17.47 6.79 16.17
N THR A 639 18.65 6.53 15.63
CA THR A 639 19.31 5.21 15.75
C THR A 639 19.64 4.87 17.20
N GLU A 640 20.11 5.85 17.99
CA GLU A 640 20.35 5.68 19.43
C GLU A 640 19.03 5.44 20.19
N GLU A 641 17.99 6.22 19.91
CA GLU A 641 16.65 6.08 20.50
C GLU A 641 16.04 4.68 20.24
N LEU A 642 16.08 4.21 18.98
CA LEU A 642 15.61 2.88 18.58
C LEU A 642 16.50 1.77 19.15
N GLY A 643 17.80 2.00 19.25
CA GLY A 643 18.76 1.08 19.86
C GLY A 643 18.49 0.87 21.35
N GLU A 644 18.28 1.95 22.10
CA GLU A 644 17.87 1.88 23.51
C GLU A 644 16.55 1.12 23.67
N ARG A 645 15.59 1.34 22.77
CA ARG A 645 14.33 0.59 22.75
C ARG A 645 14.56 -0.91 22.50
N ALA A 646 15.47 -1.27 21.59
CA ALA A 646 15.83 -2.67 21.35
C ALA A 646 16.44 -3.33 22.59
N VAL A 647 17.28 -2.62 23.37
CA VAL A 647 17.84 -3.11 24.64
C VAL A 647 16.72 -3.39 25.66
N GLN A 648 15.76 -2.46 25.80
CA GLN A 648 14.62 -2.63 26.70
C GLN A 648 13.78 -3.85 26.32
N LEU A 649 13.43 -3.98 25.04
CA LEU A 649 12.65 -5.11 24.54
C LEU A 649 13.37 -6.43 24.80
N LEU A 650 14.67 -6.53 24.49
CA LEU A 650 15.47 -7.73 24.74
C LEU A 650 15.45 -8.13 26.23
N SER A 651 15.55 -7.17 27.14
CA SER A 651 15.55 -7.45 28.59
C SER A 651 14.20 -7.98 29.11
N THR A 652 13.12 -7.76 28.36
CA THR A 652 11.74 -8.13 28.73
C THR A 652 11.19 -9.31 27.93
N GLU A 653 11.91 -9.77 26.90
CA GLU A 653 11.58 -10.99 26.16
C GLU A 653 11.55 -12.19 27.12
N ARG A 654 10.56 -13.07 26.92
CA ARG A 654 10.37 -14.27 27.77
C ARG A 654 10.55 -15.56 26.99
N THR A 655 10.57 -15.49 25.66
CA THR A 655 10.70 -16.64 24.77
C THR A 655 11.93 -16.47 23.89
N ALA A 656 12.46 -17.59 23.40
CA ALA A 656 13.61 -17.60 22.50
C ALA A 656 13.23 -17.39 21.02
N ASP A 657 11.97 -17.09 20.72
CA ASP A 657 11.44 -17.05 19.36
C ASP A 657 12.15 -16.04 18.46
N GLY A 658 12.45 -14.86 19.01
CA GLY A 658 13.14 -13.79 18.30
C GLY A 658 14.65 -14.00 18.16
N ALA A 659 15.27 -14.94 18.89
CA ALA A 659 16.72 -15.06 19.00
C ALA A 659 17.46 -15.23 17.64
N PRO A 660 16.96 -16.02 16.67
CA PRO A 660 17.60 -16.14 15.36
C PRO A 660 17.69 -14.81 14.61
N GLU A 661 16.62 -14.02 14.65
CA GLU A 661 16.54 -12.76 13.93
C GLU A 661 17.33 -11.65 14.64
N VAL A 662 17.27 -11.61 15.98
CA VAL A 662 18.12 -10.75 16.82
C VAL A 662 19.59 -10.99 16.51
N LEU A 663 20.04 -12.25 16.52
CA LEU A 663 21.43 -12.60 16.23
C LEU A 663 21.86 -12.13 14.84
N ARG A 664 21.04 -12.43 13.82
CA ARG A 664 21.35 -12.10 12.42
C ARG A 664 21.49 -10.59 12.22
N ARG A 665 20.52 -9.80 12.70
CA ARG A 665 20.52 -8.34 12.54
C ARG A 665 21.61 -7.68 13.37
N PHE A 666 21.74 -8.07 14.63
CA PHE A 666 22.72 -7.48 15.53
C PHE A 666 24.16 -7.76 15.06
N ARG A 667 24.47 -8.96 14.54
CA ARG A 667 25.80 -9.25 13.96
C ARG A 667 26.12 -8.33 12.78
N ARG A 668 25.15 -8.04 11.90
CA ARG A 668 25.34 -7.13 10.76
C ARG A 668 25.58 -5.69 11.24
N LEU A 669 24.79 -5.21 12.19
CA LEU A 669 24.94 -3.88 12.80
C LEU A 669 26.27 -3.73 13.53
N LEU A 670 26.66 -4.72 14.34
CA LEU A 670 27.94 -4.70 15.05
C LEU A 670 29.13 -4.73 14.08
N GLY A 671 29.04 -5.55 13.02
CA GLY A 671 30.05 -5.58 11.96
C GLY A 671 30.19 -4.23 11.27
N HIS A 672 29.06 -3.58 10.98
CA HIS A 672 29.03 -2.22 10.42
C HIS A 672 29.73 -1.21 11.33
N TYR A 673 29.30 -1.08 12.59
CA TYR A 673 29.89 -0.09 13.52
C TYR A 673 31.39 -0.32 13.78
N ARG A 674 31.84 -1.58 13.80
CA ARG A 674 33.28 -1.87 13.92
C ARG A 674 34.09 -1.43 12.71
N ALA A 675 33.49 -1.45 11.53
CA ALA A 675 34.15 -1.05 10.30
C ALA A 675 34.10 0.46 10.08
N THR A 676 33.06 1.15 10.58
CA THR A 676 32.80 2.56 10.27
C THR A 676 33.12 3.53 11.40
N GLU A 677 33.01 3.11 12.66
CA GLU A 677 33.17 3.99 13.82
C GLU A 677 34.41 3.65 14.66
N PRO A 678 35.09 4.65 15.27
CA PRO A 678 36.25 4.40 16.11
C PRO A 678 35.90 3.76 17.46
N ALA A 679 34.64 3.88 17.92
CA ALA A 679 34.11 3.30 19.14
C ALA A 679 32.67 2.82 18.93
N LEU A 680 32.24 1.82 19.70
CA LEU A 680 30.88 1.32 19.61
C LEU A 680 29.86 2.33 20.16
N PRO A 681 28.68 2.47 19.55
CA PRO A 681 27.60 3.25 20.14
C PRO A 681 27.20 2.70 21.52
N LYS A 682 26.83 3.58 22.45
CA LYS A 682 26.46 3.20 23.82
C LYS A 682 25.33 2.18 23.88
N TRP A 683 24.31 2.35 23.04
CA TRP A 683 23.20 1.38 22.97
C TRP A 683 23.68 0.00 22.50
N CYS A 684 24.69 -0.07 21.64
CA CYS A 684 25.26 -1.33 21.13
C CYS A 684 26.04 -2.04 22.24
N GLU A 685 26.84 -1.30 23.01
CA GLU A 685 27.51 -1.82 24.23
C GLU A 685 26.48 -2.33 25.26
N ALA A 686 25.42 -1.56 25.49
CA ALA A 686 24.31 -1.95 26.35
C ALA A 686 23.56 -3.19 25.83
N PHE A 687 23.40 -3.33 24.51
CA PHE A 687 22.76 -4.49 23.88
C PHE A 687 23.60 -5.75 24.04
N VAL A 688 24.93 -5.66 23.86
CA VAL A 688 25.84 -6.79 24.11
C VAL A 688 25.75 -7.24 25.57
N THR A 689 25.90 -6.31 26.51
CA THR A 689 25.93 -6.64 27.95
C THR A 689 24.58 -7.17 28.43
N THR A 690 23.47 -6.54 28.03
CA THR A 690 22.11 -6.98 28.36
C THR A 690 21.79 -8.34 27.74
N GLY A 691 22.09 -8.51 26.44
CA GLY A 691 21.84 -9.77 25.74
C GLY A 691 22.68 -10.92 26.28
N PHE A 692 23.93 -10.65 26.68
CA PHE A 692 24.80 -11.66 27.28
C PHE A 692 24.22 -12.17 28.60
N ALA A 693 23.84 -11.26 29.51
CA ALA A 693 23.23 -11.63 30.78
C ALA A 693 21.86 -12.31 30.59
N HIS A 694 21.02 -11.76 29.70
CA HIS A 694 19.68 -12.26 29.42
C HIS A 694 19.70 -13.67 28.84
N TYR A 695 20.48 -13.91 27.78
CA TYR A 695 20.58 -15.24 27.19
C TYR A 695 21.29 -16.24 28.10
N CYS A 696 22.29 -15.86 28.89
CA CYS A 696 22.84 -16.77 29.91
C CYS A 696 21.78 -17.22 30.92
N THR A 697 20.83 -16.34 31.26
CA THR A 697 19.73 -16.67 32.19
C THR A 697 18.70 -17.60 31.54
N MET A 698 18.34 -17.37 30.27
CA MET A 698 17.33 -18.18 29.58
C MET A 698 17.87 -19.54 29.09
N LEU A 699 19.17 -19.65 28.83
CA LEU A 699 19.78 -20.80 28.16
C LEU A 699 19.44 -22.15 28.84
N PRO A 700 19.58 -22.32 30.18
CA PRO A 700 19.26 -23.60 30.82
C PRO A 700 17.81 -24.04 30.61
N THR A 701 16.85 -23.10 30.75
CA THR A 701 15.43 -23.39 30.57
C THR A 701 15.09 -23.68 29.11
N SER A 702 15.67 -22.94 28.16
CA SER A 702 15.47 -23.15 26.72
C SER A 702 16.03 -24.48 26.22
N PHE A 703 17.07 -25.04 26.87
CA PHE A 703 17.56 -26.38 26.57
C PHE A 703 16.61 -27.49 27.03
N THR A 704 15.83 -27.26 28.09
CA THR A 704 14.90 -28.25 28.66
C THR A 704 13.48 -28.14 28.14
N ASP A 705 13.09 -26.96 27.64
CA ASP A 705 11.75 -26.70 27.13
C ASP A 705 11.54 -27.38 25.77
N GLU A 706 10.50 -28.20 25.65
CA GLU A 706 10.14 -28.94 24.42
C GLU A 706 9.57 -28.01 23.34
N GLU A 707 8.97 -26.87 23.71
CA GLU A 707 8.39 -25.91 22.75
C GLU A 707 9.48 -25.07 22.07
N THR A 708 10.61 -24.83 22.73
CA THR A 708 11.75 -24.10 22.17
C THR A 708 12.47 -24.96 21.12
N GLY A 709 12.48 -24.49 19.87
CA GLY A 709 13.14 -25.18 18.75
C GLY A 709 14.67 -25.09 18.79
N ILE A 710 15.37 -26.07 18.21
CA ILE A 710 16.84 -26.11 18.21
C ILE A 710 17.51 -24.88 17.59
N ARG A 711 16.90 -24.29 16.55
CA ARG A 711 17.43 -23.08 15.88
C ARG A 711 17.48 -21.89 16.83
N GLN A 712 16.51 -21.77 17.73
CA GLN A 712 16.43 -20.69 18.71
C GLN A 712 17.55 -20.83 19.75
N VAL A 713 17.74 -22.04 20.30
CA VAL A 713 18.84 -22.34 21.24
C VAL A 713 20.21 -22.13 20.57
N ALA A 714 20.36 -22.57 19.32
CA ALA A 714 21.59 -22.37 18.56
C ALA A 714 21.88 -20.88 18.30
N ALA A 715 20.84 -20.06 18.10
CA ALA A 715 20.99 -18.61 17.97
C ALA A 715 21.37 -17.93 19.29
N MET A 716 20.81 -18.35 20.44
CA MET A 716 21.22 -17.85 21.75
C MET A 716 22.69 -18.16 22.03
N LEU A 717 23.12 -19.42 21.82
CA LEU A 717 24.53 -19.80 21.89
C LEU A 717 25.38 -19.04 20.88
N GLY A 718 24.85 -18.82 19.68
CA GLY A 718 25.48 -18.03 18.63
C GLY A 718 25.76 -16.61 19.09
N PHE A 719 24.80 -15.97 19.77
CA PHE A 719 25.00 -14.66 20.37
C PHE A 719 26.08 -14.71 21.44
N LEU A 720 25.94 -15.57 22.44
CA LEU A 720 26.83 -15.67 23.60
C LEU A 720 28.29 -15.93 23.20
N LEU A 721 28.52 -16.90 22.30
CA LEU A 721 29.86 -17.34 21.91
C LEU A 721 30.53 -16.38 20.92
N THR A 722 29.76 -15.72 20.04
CA THR A 722 30.35 -14.75 19.09
C THR A 722 30.53 -13.36 19.68
N MET A 723 29.74 -13.00 20.70
CA MET A 723 29.86 -11.73 21.41
C MET A 723 30.80 -11.81 22.61
N GLU A 724 31.24 -13.01 23.04
CA GLU A 724 32.07 -13.28 24.23
C GLU A 724 33.17 -12.24 24.45
N ASN A 725 34.12 -12.11 23.51
CA ASN A 725 35.26 -11.17 23.65
C ASN A 725 34.80 -9.72 23.85
N THR A 726 33.68 -9.33 23.25
CA THR A 726 33.12 -7.98 23.35
C THR A 726 32.46 -7.78 24.70
N ALA A 727 31.68 -8.76 25.15
CA ALA A 727 31.02 -8.74 26.45
C ALA A 727 32.05 -8.69 27.58
N LEU A 728 33.13 -9.48 27.49
CA LEU A 728 34.21 -9.47 28.48
C LEU A 728 34.92 -8.11 28.55
N ALA A 729 35.19 -7.48 27.40
CA ALA A 729 35.77 -6.14 27.36
C ALA A 729 34.87 -5.07 27.99
N LEU A 730 33.55 -5.29 27.98
CA LEU A 730 32.53 -4.41 28.58
C LEU A 730 32.20 -4.79 30.04
N GLY A 731 32.92 -5.73 30.64
CA GLY A 731 32.80 -6.08 32.06
C GLY A 731 31.86 -7.26 32.37
N CYS A 732 31.39 -8.02 31.39
CA CYS A 732 30.73 -9.31 31.65
C CYS A 732 31.74 -10.37 32.10
N GLU A 733 31.27 -11.39 32.82
CA GLU A 733 32.13 -12.47 33.31
C GLU A 733 31.91 -13.77 32.51
N ARG A 734 33.01 -14.38 32.05
CA ARG A 734 32.97 -15.69 31.35
C ARG A 734 32.31 -16.78 32.20
N THR A 735 32.47 -16.71 33.53
CA THR A 735 31.87 -17.63 34.49
C THR A 735 30.35 -17.73 34.34
N GLN A 736 29.65 -16.65 33.96
CA GLN A 736 28.20 -16.66 33.77
C GLN A 736 27.79 -17.59 32.63
N LEU A 737 28.51 -17.55 31.50
CA LEU A 737 28.28 -18.42 30.36
C LEU A 737 28.61 -19.88 30.69
N GLU A 738 29.74 -20.13 31.37
CA GLU A 738 30.11 -21.48 31.79
C GLU A 738 29.08 -22.09 32.74
N LEU A 739 28.55 -21.32 33.68
CA LEU A 739 27.49 -21.76 34.60
C LEU A 739 26.19 -22.05 33.84
N ALA A 740 25.78 -21.18 32.91
CA ALA A 740 24.59 -21.39 32.10
C ALA A 740 24.68 -22.69 31.27
N VAL A 741 25.82 -22.94 30.63
CA VAL A 741 26.06 -24.18 29.88
C VAL A 741 26.07 -25.40 30.81
N LYS A 742 26.75 -25.33 31.98
CA LYS A 742 26.77 -26.43 32.95
C LYS A 742 25.41 -26.77 33.55
N GLN A 743 24.50 -25.78 33.66
CA GLN A 743 23.14 -25.96 34.16
C GLN A 743 22.17 -26.48 33.10
N SER A 744 22.57 -26.50 31.83
CA SER A 744 21.73 -26.96 30.72
C SER A 744 21.75 -28.48 30.64
N HIS A 745 20.58 -29.12 30.75
CA HIS A 745 20.45 -30.58 30.73
C HIS A 745 19.33 -31.05 29.78
N PRO A 746 19.54 -30.93 28.45
CA PRO A 746 18.53 -31.30 27.46
C PRO A 746 18.29 -32.81 27.41
N ALA A 747 17.02 -33.20 27.30
CA ALA A 747 16.62 -34.59 27.05
C ALA A 747 16.58 -34.93 25.55
N GLU A 748 16.33 -33.93 24.69
CA GLU A 748 16.25 -34.10 23.24
C GLU A 748 17.64 -34.31 22.61
N PRO A 749 17.82 -35.37 21.78
CA PRO A 749 19.07 -35.67 21.07
C PRO A 749 19.74 -34.48 20.37
N ALA A 750 18.95 -33.69 19.65
CA ALA A 750 19.47 -32.57 18.85
C ALA A 750 20.02 -31.45 19.75
N LYS A 751 19.30 -31.12 20.85
CA LYS A 751 19.74 -30.16 21.85
C LYS A 751 20.95 -30.67 22.65
N THR A 752 21.02 -31.98 22.92
CA THR A 752 22.21 -32.59 23.55
C THR A 752 23.47 -32.43 22.68
N ALA A 753 23.38 -32.66 21.37
CA ALA A 753 24.51 -32.43 20.46
C ALA A 753 24.96 -30.97 20.45
N LEU A 754 24.00 -30.03 20.44
CA LEU A 754 24.27 -28.60 20.49
C LEU A 754 24.95 -28.19 21.81
N LEU A 755 24.53 -28.77 22.94
CA LEU A 755 25.17 -28.56 24.24
C LEU A 755 26.62 -29.05 24.22
N TRP A 756 26.88 -30.25 23.73
CA TRP A 756 28.25 -30.79 23.64
C TRP A 756 29.16 -29.94 22.76
N ALA A 757 28.64 -29.37 21.68
CA ALA A 757 29.38 -28.43 20.85
C ALA A 757 29.74 -27.14 21.62
N ALA A 758 28.82 -26.62 22.44
CA ALA A 758 29.08 -25.47 23.30
C ALA A 758 30.10 -25.81 24.41
N GLU A 759 29.98 -26.96 25.06
CA GLU A 759 30.95 -27.46 26.05
C GLU A 759 32.36 -27.60 25.45
N ASN A 760 32.45 -28.08 24.20
CA ASN A 760 33.73 -28.18 23.50
C ASN A 760 34.33 -26.80 23.23
N ARG A 761 33.52 -25.84 22.76
CA ARG A 761 33.98 -24.45 22.52
C ARG A 761 34.42 -23.74 23.81
N LEU A 762 33.89 -24.12 24.97
CA LEU A 762 34.24 -23.57 26.29
C LEU A 762 35.35 -24.34 27.01
N ASP A 763 36.00 -25.30 26.35
CA ASP A 763 37.04 -26.17 26.91
C ASP A 763 36.57 -27.05 28.09
N LEU A 764 35.26 -27.25 28.22
CA LEU A 764 34.64 -28.13 29.23
C LEU A 764 34.59 -29.60 28.77
N LEU A 765 34.57 -29.82 27.45
CA LEU A 765 34.54 -31.15 26.83
C LEU A 765 35.65 -31.27 25.76
N PRO A 766 36.77 -31.97 26.05
CA PRO A 766 37.82 -32.18 25.06
C PRO A 766 37.31 -32.88 23.81
N LEU A 767 37.84 -32.53 22.63
CA LEU A 767 37.40 -33.10 21.34
C LEU A 767 37.52 -34.63 21.30
N ALA A 768 38.57 -35.19 21.91
CA ALA A 768 38.75 -36.64 22.02
C ALA A 768 37.63 -37.32 22.82
N GLU A 769 37.11 -36.66 23.86
CA GLU A 769 35.97 -37.17 24.62
C GLU A 769 34.65 -37.01 23.84
N LEU A 770 34.48 -35.90 23.12
CA LEU A 770 33.34 -35.70 22.21
C LEU A 770 33.26 -36.79 21.12
N ARG A 771 34.41 -37.15 20.53
CA ARG A 771 34.54 -38.29 19.60
C ARG A 771 34.11 -39.61 20.24
N ARG A 772 34.61 -39.90 21.45
CA ARG A 772 34.23 -41.11 22.19
C ARG A 772 32.73 -41.18 22.45
N ARG A 773 32.10 -40.06 22.84
CA ARG A 773 30.64 -39.98 23.04
C ARG A 773 29.89 -40.29 21.74
N CYS A 774 30.30 -39.71 20.61
CA CYS A 774 29.65 -39.96 19.31
C CYS A 774 29.83 -41.40 18.83
N ALA A 775 31.02 -41.97 19.00
CA ALA A 775 31.27 -43.38 18.70
C ALA A 775 30.37 -44.29 19.55
N GLY A 776 30.22 -43.99 20.84
CA GLY A 776 29.33 -44.72 21.75
C GLY A 776 27.84 -44.65 21.37
N LEU A 777 27.39 -43.56 20.74
CA LEU A 777 26.01 -43.48 20.20
C LEU A 777 25.80 -44.45 19.04
N LEU A 778 26.79 -44.59 18.16
CA LEU A 778 26.75 -45.52 17.01
C LEU A 778 26.86 -46.99 17.46
N ASP A 779 27.56 -47.26 18.56
CA ASP A 779 27.70 -48.60 19.14
C ASP A 779 26.45 -49.08 19.90
N ASN A 780 25.48 -48.21 20.17
CA ASN A 780 24.26 -48.54 20.91
C ASN A 780 23.05 -48.70 19.96
N PRO A 781 22.58 -49.94 19.68
CA PRO A 781 21.49 -50.19 18.74
C PRO A 781 20.15 -49.51 19.11
N LEU A 782 19.94 -49.17 20.39
CA LEU A 782 18.72 -48.49 20.85
C LEU A 782 18.71 -46.98 20.57
N VAL A 783 19.89 -46.38 20.44
CA VAL A 783 20.05 -44.92 20.23
C VAL A 783 20.28 -44.58 18.77
N VAL A 784 20.84 -45.52 18.00
CA VAL A 784 21.06 -45.44 16.55
C VAL A 784 19.87 -44.81 15.80
N PRO A 785 18.60 -45.21 15.97
CA PRO A 785 17.47 -44.57 15.28
C PRO A 785 17.31 -43.05 15.50
N ALA A 786 17.77 -42.53 16.64
CA ALA A 786 17.74 -41.10 16.97
C ALA A 786 19.01 -40.33 16.52
N PHE A 787 20.03 -41.02 16.00
CA PHE A 787 21.29 -40.43 15.55
C PHE A 787 21.14 -39.29 14.52
N PRO A 788 20.21 -39.34 13.54
CA PRO A 788 19.97 -38.21 12.64
C PRO A 788 19.61 -36.90 13.36
N GLN A 789 18.98 -36.97 14.54
CA GLN A 789 18.66 -35.79 15.35
C GLN A 789 19.92 -35.21 16.01
N TYR A 790 20.84 -36.05 16.51
CA TYR A 790 22.15 -35.60 17.00
C TYR A 790 22.96 -34.93 15.88
N LEU A 791 22.97 -35.51 14.67
CA LEU A 791 23.59 -34.90 13.49
C LEU A 791 22.98 -33.53 13.18
N SER A 792 21.66 -33.41 13.18
CA SER A 792 20.97 -32.12 13.00
C SER A 792 21.46 -31.08 14.02
N GLY A 793 21.61 -31.47 15.29
CA GLY A 793 22.14 -30.57 16.32
C GLY A 793 23.58 -30.13 16.12
N PHE A 794 24.47 -31.04 15.69
CA PHE A 794 25.85 -30.66 15.35
C PHE A 794 25.93 -29.74 14.13
N VAL A 795 25.06 -29.94 13.13
CA VAL A 795 25.01 -29.05 11.97
C VAL A 795 24.51 -27.66 12.36
N GLN A 796 23.51 -27.56 13.24
CA GLN A 796 23.08 -26.27 13.82
C GLN A 796 24.18 -25.59 14.62
N ALA A 797 24.99 -26.38 15.32
CA ALA A 797 26.11 -25.88 16.12
C ALA A 797 27.21 -25.22 15.28
N LEU A 798 27.23 -25.39 13.95
CA LEU A 798 28.20 -24.71 13.08
C LEU A 798 28.01 -23.19 13.03
N SER A 799 26.81 -22.69 13.32
CA SER A 799 26.55 -21.24 13.42
C SER A 799 27.24 -20.60 14.64
N PRO A 800 27.12 -21.16 15.87
CA PRO A 800 27.91 -20.71 17.02
C PRO A 800 29.37 -21.18 17.02
N VAL A 801 29.66 -22.37 16.49
CA VAL A 801 30.97 -23.06 16.59
C VAL A 801 31.41 -23.57 15.22
N PRO A 802 31.81 -22.67 14.29
CA PRO A 802 32.17 -23.06 12.92
C PRO A 802 33.41 -23.97 12.86
N MET A 803 34.27 -23.94 13.88
CA MET A 803 35.48 -24.78 13.98
C MET A 803 35.17 -26.28 14.07
N LEU A 804 33.93 -26.67 14.37
CA LEU A 804 33.52 -28.08 14.40
C LEU A 804 33.21 -28.64 13.01
N ALA A 805 33.28 -27.87 11.92
CA ALA A 805 32.98 -28.37 10.58
C ALA A 805 33.75 -29.65 10.20
N PRO A 806 35.08 -29.78 10.44
CA PRO A 806 35.80 -31.03 10.15
C PRO A 806 35.29 -32.20 10.99
N PHE A 807 34.95 -31.96 12.26
CA PHE A 807 34.38 -32.97 13.14
C PHE A 807 32.99 -33.42 12.68
N VAL A 808 32.14 -32.52 12.21
CA VAL A 808 30.82 -32.90 11.68
C VAL A 808 30.95 -33.75 10.42
N VAL A 809 31.89 -33.41 9.52
CA VAL A 809 32.21 -34.24 8.34
C VAL A 809 32.73 -35.62 8.77
N GLU A 810 33.61 -35.69 9.77
CA GLU A 810 34.09 -36.93 10.39
C GLU A 810 32.93 -37.78 10.91
N VAL A 811 32.03 -37.23 11.74
CA VAL A 811 30.90 -37.96 12.34
C VAL A 811 29.91 -38.47 11.28
N ILE A 812 29.64 -37.67 10.25
CA ILE A 812 28.79 -38.12 9.12
C ILE A 812 29.49 -39.28 8.40
N SER A 813 30.79 -39.16 8.12
CA SER A 813 31.55 -40.19 7.39
C SER A 813 31.62 -41.49 8.17
N ASP A 814 31.87 -41.43 9.49
CA ASP A 814 31.93 -42.59 10.37
C ASP A 814 30.58 -43.31 10.50
N ALA A 815 29.47 -42.55 10.55
CA ALA A 815 28.14 -43.13 10.56
C ALA A 815 27.85 -43.91 9.27
N PHE A 816 28.20 -43.35 8.11
CA PHE A 816 28.04 -44.02 6.81
C PHE A 816 28.98 -45.22 6.64
N ALA A 817 30.18 -45.19 7.23
CA ALA A 817 31.14 -46.29 7.15
C ALA A 817 30.78 -47.49 8.04
N ARG A 818 30.18 -47.25 9.21
CA ARG A 818 29.96 -48.28 10.24
C ARG A 818 28.57 -48.92 10.22
N LEU A 819 27.54 -48.20 9.76
CA LEU A 819 26.16 -48.67 9.85
C LEU A 819 25.77 -49.54 8.64
N PRO A 820 25.06 -50.66 8.85
CA PRO A 820 24.63 -51.52 7.75
C PRO A 820 23.51 -50.88 6.93
N ASP A 821 23.45 -51.19 5.63
CA ASP A 821 22.47 -50.65 4.67
C ASP A 821 21.00 -50.74 5.14
N ARG A 822 20.65 -51.79 5.90
CA ARG A 822 19.30 -51.97 6.47
C ARG A 822 18.89 -50.86 7.46
N ILE A 823 19.86 -50.15 8.03
CA ILE A 823 19.68 -49.00 8.93
C ILE A 823 19.88 -47.70 8.15
N LEU A 824 20.91 -47.64 7.31
CA LEU A 824 21.30 -46.43 6.57
C LEU A 824 20.25 -46.02 5.52
N LEU A 825 19.76 -46.97 4.69
CA LEU A 825 18.84 -46.66 3.59
C LEU A 825 17.52 -46.04 4.06
N PRO A 826 16.87 -46.52 5.15
CA PRO A 826 15.70 -45.86 5.74
C PRO A 826 15.98 -44.46 6.32
N TRP A 827 17.22 -44.14 6.68
CA TRP A 827 17.58 -42.82 7.25
C TRP A 827 17.75 -41.74 6.21
N LEU A 828 18.20 -42.09 4.99
CA LEU A 828 18.53 -41.11 3.96
C LEU A 828 17.39 -40.10 3.69
N PRO A 829 16.11 -40.51 3.55
CA PRO A 829 15.02 -39.55 3.37
C PRO A 829 14.92 -38.58 4.54
N THR A 830 14.90 -39.07 5.77
CA THR A 830 14.82 -38.25 7.00
C THR A 830 16.01 -37.32 7.15
N LEU A 831 17.22 -37.79 6.87
CA LEU A 831 18.44 -36.99 6.94
C LEU A 831 18.40 -35.87 5.89
N ILE A 832 17.98 -36.17 4.65
CA ILE A 832 17.84 -35.17 3.59
C ILE A 832 16.76 -34.14 3.94
N THR A 833 15.57 -34.56 4.42
CA THR A 833 14.50 -33.63 4.79
C THR A 833 14.92 -32.77 5.98
N THR A 834 15.50 -33.36 7.03
CA THR A 834 15.96 -32.62 8.22
C THR A 834 17.07 -31.63 7.88
N LEU A 835 18.08 -32.01 7.08
CA LEU A 835 19.15 -31.09 6.66
C LEU A 835 18.63 -29.98 5.73
N ARG A 836 17.68 -30.28 4.83
CA ARG A 836 17.08 -29.28 3.94
C ARG A 836 16.22 -28.26 4.69
N GLU A 837 15.42 -28.73 5.65
CA GLU A 837 14.51 -27.87 6.42
C GLU A 837 15.23 -27.05 7.49
N HIS A 838 16.20 -27.64 8.19
CA HIS A 838 16.80 -27.02 9.37
C HIS A 838 18.19 -26.45 9.09
N ALA A 839 18.93 -26.96 8.10
CA ALA A 839 20.35 -26.67 7.93
C ALA A 839 20.76 -26.16 6.53
N GLY A 840 19.82 -25.72 5.70
CA GLY A 840 20.09 -25.27 4.33
C GLY A 840 21.22 -24.22 4.21
N GLU A 841 21.34 -23.31 5.18
CA GLU A 841 22.40 -22.30 5.25
C GLU A 841 23.80 -22.88 5.55
N MET A 842 23.88 -24.01 6.26
CA MET A 842 25.13 -24.64 6.71
C MET A 842 25.65 -25.70 5.75
N VAL A 843 24.81 -26.19 4.82
CA VAL A 843 25.22 -27.17 3.78
C VAL A 843 26.42 -26.67 2.96
N PRO A 844 26.51 -25.40 2.50
CA PRO A 844 27.69 -24.90 1.80
C PRO A 844 28.98 -24.93 2.64
N VAL A 845 28.89 -24.80 3.96
CA VAL A 845 30.05 -24.92 4.87
C VAL A 845 30.54 -26.36 4.88
N LEU A 846 29.63 -27.32 5.06
CA LEU A 846 29.94 -28.75 5.04
C LEU A 846 30.46 -29.22 3.68
N LEU A 847 29.88 -28.75 2.57
CA LEU A 847 30.35 -29.08 1.22
C LEU A 847 31.76 -28.54 0.96
N ARG A 848 32.05 -27.30 1.40
CA ARG A 848 33.40 -26.74 1.30
C ARG A 848 34.41 -27.51 2.13
N GLU A 849 34.02 -27.94 3.33
CA GLU A 849 34.89 -28.73 4.19
C GLU A 849 35.10 -30.14 3.62
N ALA A 850 34.04 -30.84 3.23
CA ALA A 850 34.14 -32.15 2.58
C ALA A 850 35.00 -32.08 1.29
N GLY A 851 34.84 -31.04 0.47
CA GLY A 851 35.68 -30.84 -0.72
C GLY A 851 37.16 -30.58 -0.41
N ARG A 852 37.49 -30.12 0.80
CA ARG A 852 38.87 -30.03 1.29
C ARG A 852 39.38 -31.35 1.88
N THR A 853 38.50 -32.14 2.48
CA THR A 853 38.86 -33.39 3.15
C THR A 853 39.02 -34.57 2.19
N PHE A 854 38.08 -34.77 1.27
CA PHE A 854 38.07 -35.93 0.37
C PHE A 854 38.94 -35.69 -0.88
N PRO A 855 39.55 -36.74 -1.45
CA PRO A 855 40.31 -36.62 -2.69
C PRO A 855 39.40 -36.26 -3.87
N ALA A 856 39.91 -35.44 -4.79
CA ALA A 856 39.14 -34.94 -5.93
C ALA A 856 38.89 -35.98 -7.05
N ALA A 857 39.61 -37.11 -7.03
CA ALA A 857 39.54 -38.15 -8.05
C ALA A 857 39.21 -39.52 -7.42
N LEU A 858 38.40 -40.32 -8.12
CA LEU A 858 37.87 -41.60 -7.62
C LEU A 858 38.97 -42.64 -7.40
N ASP A 859 39.97 -42.67 -8.27
CA ASP A 859 41.14 -43.57 -8.19
C ASP A 859 42.04 -43.26 -6.99
N ALA A 860 42.04 -42.01 -6.52
CA ALA A 860 42.75 -41.61 -5.31
C ALA A 860 42.03 -42.03 -4.02
N LEU A 861 40.76 -42.43 -4.07
CA LEU A 861 40.00 -42.85 -2.88
C LEU A 861 40.48 -44.21 -2.34
N ASP A 862 40.89 -45.14 -3.22
CA ASP A 862 41.33 -46.49 -2.82
C ASP A 862 42.62 -46.48 -1.97
N ALA A 863 43.42 -45.42 -2.08
CA ALA A 863 44.66 -45.21 -1.33
C ALA A 863 44.56 -44.08 -0.28
N TRP A 864 43.37 -43.50 -0.09
CA TRP A 864 43.16 -42.37 0.81
C TRP A 864 42.84 -42.85 2.23
N THR A 865 43.59 -42.34 3.20
CA THR A 865 43.35 -42.55 4.63
C THR A 865 42.67 -41.30 5.20
N PRO A 866 41.50 -41.43 5.86
CA PRO A 866 40.84 -40.27 6.48
C PRO A 866 41.73 -39.61 7.54
N PRO A 867 41.80 -38.27 7.61
CA PRO A 867 42.70 -37.56 8.52
C PRO A 867 42.37 -37.82 10.01
N TRP A 868 41.15 -38.25 10.32
CA TRP A 868 40.72 -38.63 11.68
C TRP A 868 41.03 -40.08 12.07
N THR A 869 41.61 -40.88 11.17
CA THR A 869 42.06 -42.26 11.46
C THR A 869 43.54 -42.36 11.83
N GLU A 870 44.32 -41.30 11.64
CA GLU A 870 45.69 -41.26 12.15
C GLU A 870 45.65 -41.18 13.69
N PRO A 871 46.35 -42.08 14.41
CA PRO A 871 46.45 -41.99 15.85
C PRO A 871 47.07 -40.64 16.22
N GLU A 872 46.43 -39.94 17.15
CA GLU A 872 46.93 -38.67 17.71
C GLU A 872 48.40 -38.87 18.08
N ALA A 873 49.30 -38.26 17.30
CA ALA A 873 50.72 -38.28 17.62
C ALA A 873 50.84 -37.77 19.06
N PRO A 874 51.61 -38.45 19.94
CA PRO A 874 51.78 -37.98 21.31
C PRO A 874 52.13 -36.51 21.24
N ALA A 875 51.37 -35.67 21.95
CA ALA A 875 51.54 -34.23 21.95
C ALA A 875 53.03 -33.94 22.01
N ALA A 876 53.61 -33.49 20.88
CA ALA A 876 54.95 -32.96 20.92
C ALA A 876 54.87 -31.82 21.93
N ASP A 877 55.76 -31.84 22.93
CA ASP A 877 55.94 -30.70 23.82
C ASP A 877 55.86 -29.44 22.97
N PRO A 878 55.06 -28.43 23.38
CA PRO A 878 54.82 -27.26 22.55
C PRO A 878 56.18 -26.80 22.06
N VAL A 879 56.39 -26.83 20.75
CA VAL A 879 57.58 -26.26 20.14
C VAL A 879 57.54 -24.82 20.60
N ARG A 880 58.28 -24.51 21.68
CA ARG A 880 58.41 -23.17 22.21
C ARG A 880 58.84 -22.37 21.01
N ALA A 881 57.99 -21.45 20.57
CA ALA A 881 58.38 -20.49 19.56
C ALA A 881 59.67 -19.88 20.08
N VAL A 882 60.80 -20.22 19.45
CA VAL A 882 62.10 -19.72 19.88
C VAL A 882 62.00 -18.21 19.67
N PRO A 883 61.99 -17.39 20.73
CA PRO A 883 61.94 -15.95 20.56
C PRO A 883 63.18 -15.58 19.76
N ALA A 884 63.00 -15.03 18.56
CA ALA A 884 64.07 -14.55 17.73
C ALA A 884 64.16 -13.02 17.89
N GLY A 885 65.36 -12.50 18.10
CA GLY A 885 65.59 -11.07 18.25
C GLY A 885 66.74 -10.75 19.21
N PRO A 886 67.11 -9.47 19.30
CA PRO A 886 68.33 -9.03 19.99
C PRO A 886 68.35 -9.37 21.49
N VAL A 887 67.18 -9.49 22.13
CA VAL A 887 67.07 -9.92 23.54
C VAL A 887 67.36 -11.41 23.68
N ALA A 888 66.91 -12.24 22.74
CA ALA A 888 67.19 -13.68 22.75
C ALA A 888 68.67 -13.94 22.46
N ASP A 889 69.27 -13.23 21.51
CA ASP A 889 70.70 -13.32 21.22
C ASP A 889 71.57 -12.91 22.42
N LEU A 890 71.15 -11.87 23.16
CA LEU A 890 71.83 -11.41 24.38
C LEU A 890 71.78 -12.47 25.49
N LEU A 891 70.61 -13.04 25.74
CA LEU A 891 70.42 -14.03 26.80
C LEU A 891 71.12 -15.36 26.48
N THR A 892 71.12 -15.77 25.21
CA THR A 892 71.83 -16.98 24.77
C THR A 892 73.35 -16.78 24.77
N GLY A 893 73.84 -15.55 24.52
CA GLY A 893 75.26 -15.20 24.56
C GLY A 893 75.83 -14.99 25.98
N HIS A 894 74.99 -14.67 26.96
CA HIS A 894 75.38 -14.43 28.35
C HIS A 894 74.42 -15.10 29.36
N PRO A 895 74.31 -16.44 29.37
CA PRO A 895 73.26 -17.16 30.10
C PRO A 895 73.46 -17.20 31.63
N ALA A 896 74.65 -16.86 32.14
CA ALA A 896 75.05 -17.09 33.52
C ALA A 896 74.08 -16.55 34.59
N ALA A 897 73.49 -15.36 34.38
CA ALA A 897 72.52 -14.79 35.33
C ALA A 897 71.16 -15.53 35.28
N SER A 898 70.74 -15.94 34.08
CA SER A 898 69.49 -16.67 33.87
C SER A 898 69.59 -18.12 34.33
N ASP A 899 70.76 -18.76 34.14
CA ASP A 899 71.06 -20.10 34.67
C ASP A 899 71.03 -20.12 36.20
N ALA A 900 71.58 -19.07 36.83
CA ALA A 900 71.57 -18.92 38.27
C ALA A 900 70.13 -18.77 38.81
N VAL A 901 69.29 -17.97 38.15
CA VAL A 901 67.86 -17.86 38.50
C VAL A 901 67.11 -19.18 38.27
N ALA A 902 67.39 -19.89 37.17
CA ALA A 902 66.78 -21.18 36.87
C ALA A 902 67.13 -22.23 37.95
N ALA A 903 68.40 -22.27 38.39
CA ALA A 903 68.84 -23.11 39.50
C ALA A 903 68.13 -22.76 40.82
N LEU A 904 67.93 -21.47 41.12
CA LEU A 904 67.19 -21.02 42.32
C LEU A 904 65.73 -21.50 42.29
N LEU A 905 65.13 -21.52 41.11
CA LEU A 905 63.74 -21.90 40.89
C LEU A 905 63.54 -23.41 40.70
N GLY A 906 64.63 -24.20 40.70
CA GLY A 906 64.59 -25.64 40.45
C GLY A 906 64.16 -26.01 39.02
N VAL A 907 64.40 -25.11 38.06
CA VAL A 907 64.05 -25.27 36.64
C VAL A 907 65.33 -25.57 35.85
N GLU A 908 65.27 -26.57 34.98
CA GLU A 908 66.40 -26.90 34.09
C GLU A 908 66.56 -25.82 33.01
N ALA A 909 67.76 -25.21 32.95
CA ALA A 909 68.05 -24.15 31.99
C ALA A 909 68.45 -24.76 30.65
N GLU A 910 67.48 -24.87 29.73
CA GLU A 910 67.73 -25.30 28.36
C GLU A 910 67.80 -24.09 27.42
N TRP A 911 68.98 -23.87 26.84
CA TRP A 911 69.20 -22.86 25.80
C TRP A 911 69.30 -23.52 24.42
N PRO A 912 68.71 -22.94 23.38
CA PRO A 912 68.87 -23.45 22.02
C PRO A 912 70.34 -23.42 21.60
N ALA A 913 70.81 -24.48 20.93
CA ALA A 913 72.18 -24.56 20.43
C ALA A 913 72.47 -23.40 19.47
N ALA A 914 73.50 -22.60 19.77
CA ALA A 914 73.90 -21.47 18.94
C ALA A 914 74.19 -21.94 17.50
N ALA A 915 73.52 -21.34 16.52
CA ALA A 915 73.78 -21.63 15.12
C ALA A 915 75.25 -21.30 14.78
N PRO A 916 76.03 -22.24 14.21
CA PRO A 916 77.43 -22.00 13.88
C PRO A 916 77.50 -21.07 12.66
N GLY A 917 77.56 -19.76 12.91
CA GLY A 917 77.59 -18.76 11.84
C GLY A 917 77.48 -17.28 12.24
N ALA A 918 77.26 -16.93 13.51
CA ALA A 918 77.25 -15.54 13.98
C ALA A 918 78.59 -15.14 14.62
N GLY A 919 79.63 -15.03 13.79
CA GLY A 919 80.90 -14.44 14.20
C GLY A 919 80.80 -12.91 14.30
N ALA A 920 80.23 -12.41 15.40
CA ALA A 920 80.43 -11.09 16.04
C ALA A 920 79.24 -10.78 16.96
N PRO A 921 79.42 -10.21 18.16
CA PRO A 921 78.30 -9.75 18.97
C PRO A 921 77.58 -8.63 18.22
N ALA A 922 76.30 -8.84 17.88
CA ALA A 922 75.49 -7.86 17.15
C ALA A 922 75.34 -6.52 17.92
N HIS A 923 75.65 -6.50 19.22
CA HIS A 923 75.53 -5.34 20.09
C HIS A 923 76.68 -5.25 21.13
N PRO A 924 77.88 -4.76 20.75
CA PRO A 924 79.04 -4.65 21.66
C PRO A 924 78.79 -3.74 22.88
N GLU A 925 77.82 -2.82 22.78
CA GLU A 925 77.40 -1.94 23.87
C GLU A 925 76.73 -2.70 25.03
N ALA A 926 75.97 -3.76 24.72
CA ALA A 926 75.30 -4.58 25.72
C ALA A 926 76.29 -5.49 26.46
N ALA A 927 77.26 -6.06 25.74
CA ALA A 927 78.37 -6.82 26.34
C ALA A 927 79.22 -5.93 27.27
N ALA A 928 79.54 -4.71 26.84
CA ALA A 928 80.28 -3.74 27.66
C ALA A 928 79.52 -3.30 28.92
N LEU A 929 78.18 -3.36 28.91
CA LEU A 929 77.31 -2.98 30.03
C LEU A 929 77.24 -4.11 31.08
N LEU A 930 77.17 -5.37 30.62
CA LEU A 930 77.23 -6.55 31.48
C LEU A 930 78.61 -6.73 32.12
N ASP A 931 79.70 -6.45 31.38
CA ASP A 931 81.07 -6.45 31.93
C ASP A 931 81.30 -5.32 32.96
N ARG A 932 80.68 -4.15 32.79
CA ARG A 932 80.83 -3.01 33.74
C ARG A 932 80.00 -3.16 35.01
N HIS A 933 78.94 -3.96 34.98
CA HIS A 933 78.02 -4.11 36.11
C HIS A 933 77.77 -5.59 36.43
N PRO A 934 78.80 -6.37 36.85
CA PRO A 934 78.65 -7.79 37.18
C PRO A 934 77.88 -8.05 38.49
N VAL A 935 77.71 -7.00 39.30
CA VAL A 935 77.13 -7.05 40.66
C VAL A 935 75.80 -7.82 40.75
N PRO A 936 74.84 -7.69 39.81
CA PRO A 936 73.60 -8.46 39.88
C PRO A 936 73.82 -9.96 39.65
N ALA A 937 74.73 -10.35 38.75
CA ALA A 937 75.04 -11.76 38.49
C ALA A 937 75.79 -12.39 39.67
N GLU A 938 76.74 -11.65 40.26
CA GLU A 938 77.46 -12.08 41.47
C GLU A 938 76.53 -12.19 42.68
N ALA A 939 75.55 -11.29 42.82
CA ALA A 939 74.56 -11.34 43.90
C ALA A 939 73.63 -12.57 43.80
N VAL A 940 73.25 -12.97 42.59
CA VAL A 940 72.46 -14.19 42.36
C VAL A 940 73.31 -15.44 42.56
N ALA A 941 74.60 -15.44 42.14
CA ALA A 941 75.52 -16.55 42.42
C ALA A 941 75.74 -16.74 43.93
N ALA A 942 75.87 -15.66 44.71
CA ALA A 942 76.02 -15.73 46.17
C ALA A 942 74.78 -16.28 46.89
N LEU A 943 73.58 -16.19 46.29
CA LEU A 943 72.35 -16.78 46.83
C LEU A 943 72.25 -18.29 46.60
N LEU A 944 73.07 -18.86 45.71
CA LEU A 944 73.05 -20.26 45.32
C LEU A 944 74.11 -21.12 46.01
N GLY A 945 75.14 -20.49 46.61
CA GLY A 945 76.24 -21.17 47.31
C GLY A 945 77.51 -21.25 46.49
#